data_AF-A0A6G2Q9D3-F1
#
_entry.id   AF-A0A6G2Q9D3-F1
#
_cell.length_a   1.000
_cell.length_b   1.000
_cell.length_c   1.000
_cell.angle_alpha   90.00
_cell.angle_beta   90.00
_cell.angle_gamma   90.00
#
_symmetry.space_group_name_H-M   'P 1'
#
loop_
_entity.id
_entity.type
_entity.pdbx_description
1 polymer ?
#
loop_
_entity_poly.entity_id
_entity_poly.type
_entity_poly.pdbx_seq_one_letter_code
_entity_poly.pdbx_strand_id
1 'polypeptide(L)'
;MHLKALTLRGFKSFASATTLRFEPGITCVVGPNGSGKSNVVDALSWVMGEQGAKSLRGGKMEDVIFAGTTGRPPLGRAEVSLTIDNSDGALPIEYAEVTITRIMFRNGGSEYQINGDTCRLLDIQELLSDSGIGREMHVIVGQGQLDSVLHADPMGRRAFIEEAAGVLKHRRRKEKALRKLDAMQANLARVQDLTDELRRQLKPLGRQAAVARRAAVIQADLRDARLRLLADDLVRLRGALNAEIADEAALKERKEAAEQELRKALHRESLLEEEVRQLTPRLQRAQQTWYELSQLAERVRGTISLADARVKSATAAPTEERRGRDPEDLEREAARVREQEAELEAALEAARHALDDTVAHRAELERELAAEERRLKDVARAIADRREGLARLNGQVGAARSRAAAAQAEIDRLALARDEARERAVRAQEEYEALKAEVDGLDADDTDLAERHRAARERLAEAETALTEARRAVTTTERRRAATQARHEALALGLRRKDGTGILLDSTAHLTGLLGPAAELLTVTPGYEIPLAAAFGAAADALAVTNPTSAADALRLLHKQDGGRAALLIAGLEDAPQRGAGNCASHPIAPAPDDEPILAEKYVRAPSELMPTIRRLLHNIVVVDTLDAAEDLVRSHPHLTAVTAEGDLLAAHFAHGGSAGAPSLLEVQASVDEAAAELAELSVRCAELAEAENTATERRTEAAALVEELGERRRAADREKSTVAQQLGRLAGEARAAAGEAERSAAAAARAQDALEGAVQEAEELAERLAVAEE
;
A
#
# COMPACT_ATOMS: atom_id res chain seq x y z
N MET A 1 -61.86 -7.35 -8.81
CA MET A 1 -61.32 -7.98 -7.60
C MET A 1 -62.29 -7.72 -6.47
N HIS A 2 -62.80 -8.76 -5.81
CA HIS A 2 -63.65 -8.57 -4.62
C HIS A 2 -63.45 -9.71 -3.62
N LEU A 3 -63.75 -9.46 -2.34
CA LEU A 3 -63.75 -10.51 -1.34
C LEU A 3 -64.93 -11.42 -1.60
N LYS A 4 -64.71 -12.73 -1.70
CA LYS A 4 -65.74 -13.74 -1.99
C LYS A 4 -66.18 -14.47 -0.72
N ALA A 5 -65.22 -14.86 0.12
CA ALA A 5 -65.49 -15.49 1.41
C ALA A 5 -64.38 -15.26 2.44
N LEU A 6 -64.75 -15.23 3.73
CA LEU A 6 -63.84 -15.27 4.87
C LEU A 6 -64.25 -16.44 5.78
N THR A 7 -63.38 -17.42 5.94
CA THR A 7 -63.57 -18.54 6.87
C THR A 7 -62.72 -18.33 8.11
N LEU A 8 -63.36 -18.28 9.27
CA LEU A 8 -62.70 -18.15 10.57
C LEU A 8 -62.85 -19.44 11.37
N ARG A 9 -61.75 -19.93 11.96
CA ARG A 9 -61.75 -21.13 12.81
C ARG A 9 -60.81 -20.95 13.99
N GLY A 10 -61.35 -20.96 15.20
CA GLY A 10 -60.60 -20.76 16.43
C GLY A 10 -60.03 -19.35 16.60
N PHE A 11 -60.50 -18.38 15.81
CA PHE A 11 -60.06 -16.99 15.85
C PHE A 11 -60.95 -16.16 16.78
N LYS A 12 -60.39 -15.64 17.87
CA LYS A 12 -61.09 -14.85 18.90
C LYS A 12 -62.44 -15.49 19.27
N SER A 13 -63.57 -14.79 19.07
CA SER A 13 -64.92 -15.27 19.38
C SER A 13 -65.41 -16.47 18.54
N PHE A 14 -64.75 -16.79 17.42
CA PHE A 14 -65.19 -17.81 16.46
C PHE A 14 -64.61 -19.18 16.78
N ALA A 15 -65.16 -19.85 17.80
CA ALA A 15 -64.73 -21.18 18.22
C ALA A 15 -65.07 -22.31 17.21
N SER A 16 -66.14 -22.15 16.42
CA SER A 16 -66.50 -23.05 15.31
C SER A 16 -66.06 -22.46 13.98
N ALA A 17 -65.74 -23.33 13.01
CA ALA A 17 -65.51 -22.90 11.63
C ALA A 17 -66.74 -22.15 11.12
N THR A 18 -66.56 -20.86 10.79
CA THR A 18 -67.62 -19.93 10.40
C THR A 18 -67.20 -19.29 9.09
N THR A 19 -67.92 -19.57 8.00
CA THR A 19 -67.66 -18.98 6.68
C THR A 19 -68.66 -17.86 6.42
N LEU A 20 -68.15 -16.64 6.34
CA LEU A 20 -68.88 -15.46 5.87
C LEU A 20 -68.71 -15.39 4.35
N ARG A 21 -69.82 -15.24 3.62
CA ARG A 21 -69.82 -14.96 2.18
C ARG A 21 -70.07 -13.47 1.98
N PHE A 22 -69.40 -12.88 1.01
CA PHE A 22 -69.56 -11.47 0.65
C PHE A 22 -70.05 -11.39 -0.79
N GLU A 23 -70.88 -10.38 -1.07
CA GLU A 23 -71.36 -10.07 -2.40
C GLU A 23 -70.72 -8.75 -2.87
N PRO A 24 -70.52 -8.55 -4.19
CA PRO A 24 -70.04 -7.27 -4.72
C PRO A 24 -70.94 -6.11 -4.31
N GLY A 25 -70.38 -5.11 -3.60
CA GLY A 25 -71.11 -3.94 -3.13
C GLY A 25 -70.92 -3.68 -1.64
N ILE A 26 -71.99 -3.27 -0.95
CA ILE A 26 -71.96 -2.88 0.47
C ILE A 26 -72.46 -4.05 1.33
N THR A 27 -71.57 -4.66 2.12
CA THR A 27 -71.94 -5.68 3.12
C THR A 27 -71.98 -5.07 4.52
N CYS A 28 -73.15 -5.09 5.16
CA CYS A 28 -73.35 -4.52 6.51
C CYS A 28 -73.31 -5.62 7.60
N VAL A 29 -72.31 -5.58 8.50
CA VAL A 29 -72.18 -6.52 9.62
C VAL A 29 -72.82 -5.93 10.90
N VAL A 30 -74.03 -6.37 11.22
CA VAL A 30 -74.83 -5.89 12.36
C VAL A 30 -74.90 -6.88 13.53
N GLY A 31 -75.20 -6.40 14.74
CA GLY A 31 -75.33 -7.21 15.95
C GLY A 31 -75.11 -6.41 17.26
N PRO A 32 -75.44 -6.96 18.44
CA PRO A 32 -75.32 -6.26 19.72
C PRO A 32 -73.87 -6.03 20.16
N ASN A 33 -73.62 -5.14 21.12
CA ASN A 33 -72.27 -4.91 21.65
C ASN A 33 -71.69 -6.21 22.25
N GLY A 34 -70.41 -6.47 22.00
CA GLY A 34 -69.76 -7.74 22.34
C GLY A 34 -69.95 -8.89 21.34
N SER A 35 -70.83 -8.78 20.33
CA SER A 35 -71.13 -9.86 19.37
C SER A 35 -70.02 -10.23 18.37
N GLY A 36 -68.76 -9.81 18.60
CA GLY A 36 -67.63 -10.16 17.73
C GLY A 36 -67.51 -9.41 16.40
N LYS A 37 -68.33 -8.37 16.13
CA LYS A 37 -68.27 -7.59 14.87
C LYS A 37 -66.86 -7.10 14.52
N SER A 38 -66.20 -6.45 15.46
CA SER A 38 -64.83 -5.93 15.27
C SER A 38 -63.82 -7.05 15.02
N ASN A 39 -64.05 -8.26 15.55
CA ASN A 39 -63.17 -9.40 15.33
C ASN A 39 -63.18 -9.86 13.86
N VAL A 40 -64.22 -9.55 13.07
CA VAL A 40 -64.23 -9.81 11.62
C VAL A 40 -63.25 -8.89 10.90
N VAL A 41 -63.21 -7.61 11.28
CA VAL A 41 -62.25 -6.62 10.76
C VAL A 41 -60.83 -7.00 11.19
N ASP A 42 -60.65 -7.35 12.47
CA ASP A 42 -59.34 -7.80 12.98
C ASP A 42 -58.85 -9.07 12.25
N ALA A 43 -59.75 -9.98 11.86
CA ALA A 43 -59.40 -11.18 11.09
C ALA A 43 -58.95 -10.87 9.66
N LEU A 44 -59.59 -9.91 8.99
CA LEU A 44 -59.18 -9.41 7.68
C LEU A 44 -57.80 -8.74 7.75
N SER A 45 -57.57 -7.84 8.72
CA SER A 45 -56.25 -7.24 8.93
C SER A 45 -55.17 -8.30 9.23
N TRP A 46 -55.52 -9.33 10.00
CA TRP A 46 -54.60 -10.39 10.39
C TRP A 46 -54.18 -11.28 9.23
N VAL A 47 -55.11 -11.74 8.39
CA VAL A 47 -54.79 -12.60 7.24
C VAL A 47 -54.00 -11.84 6.16
N MET A 48 -54.20 -10.52 6.03
CA MET A 48 -53.43 -9.64 5.14
C MET A 48 -52.05 -9.23 5.69
N GLY A 49 -51.63 -9.78 6.85
CA GLY A 49 -50.25 -9.69 7.31
C GLY A 49 -49.96 -8.69 8.43
N GLU A 50 -50.97 -8.21 9.16
CA GLU A 50 -50.77 -7.43 10.40
C GLU A 50 -49.98 -8.24 11.44
N GLN A 51 -48.93 -7.63 12.02
CA GLN A 51 -48.06 -8.23 13.03
C GLN A 51 -48.24 -7.61 14.43
N GLY A 52 -48.86 -6.43 14.54
CA GLY A 52 -49.06 -5.75 15.81
C GLY A 52 -50.23 -6.32 16.61
N ALA A 53 -49.93 -7.02 17.72
CA ALA A 53 -50.96 -7.51 18.65
C ALA A 53 -51.91 -6.38 19.12
N LYS A 54 -51.36 -5.18 19.35
CA LYS A 54 -52.10 -3.97 19.74
C LYS A 54 -53.09 -3.49 18.67
N SER A 55 -52.73 -3.60 17.38
CA SER A 55 -53.62 -3.30 16.24
C SER A 55 -54.82 -4.24 16.24
N LEU A 56 -54.55 -5.51 16.51
CA LEU A 56 -55.54 -6.59 16.64
C LEU A 56 -56.23 -6.62 18.01
N ARG A 57 -56.21 -5.55 18.80
CA ARG A 57 -56.88 -5.43 20.11
C ARG A 57 -56.51 -6.55 21.11
N GLY A 58 -55.29 -7.07 21.04
CA GLY A 58 -54.73 -8.08 21.96
C GLY A 58 -53.45 -7.58 22.66
N GLY A 59 -53.03 -8.28 23.71
CA GLY A 59 -51.76 -8.00 24.41
C GLY A 59 -50.59 -8.76 23.78
N LYS A 60 -50.83 -10.00 23.36
CA LYS A 60 -49.89 -10.89 22.66
C LYS A 60 -50.49 -11.40 21.35
N MET A 61 -49.64 -11.85 20.43
CA MET A 61 -50.10 -12.45 19.17
C MET A 61 -50.80 -13.80 19.35
N GLU A 62 -50.61 -14.47 20.49
CA GLU A 62 -51.35 -15.68 20.88
C GLU A 62 -52.82 -15.40 21.24
N ASP A 63 -53.16 -14.16 21.64
CA ASP A 63 -54.51 -13.77 22.08
C ASP A 63 -55.53 -13.76 20.93
N VAL A 64 -55.09 -13.95 19.69
CA VAL A 64 -55.96 -14.19 18.53
C VAL A 64 -56.60 -15.57 18.55
N ILE A 65 -56.07 -16.51 19.35
CA ILE A 65 -56.58 -17.88 19.48
C ILE A 65 -57.72 -17.92 20.51
N PHE A 66 -58.82 -18.62 20.20
CA PHE A 66 -59.96 -18.78 21.10
C PHE A 66 -59.54 -19.36 22.47
N ALA A 67 -59.62 -18.51 23.50
CA ALA A 67 -59.20 -18.80 24.87
C ALA A 67 -60.15 -19.73 25.65
N GLY A 68 -61.27 -20.15 25.05
CA GLY A 68 -62.31 -20.95 25.72
C GLY A 68 -63.45 -20.12 26.29
N THR A 69 -64.56 -20.79 26.59
CA THR A 69 -65.69 -20.25 27.38
C THR A 69 -66.19 -21.33 28.34
N THR A 70 -67.09 -20.99 29.26
CA THR A 70 -67.68 -21.95 30.22
C THR A 70 -68.35 -23.17 29.58
N GLY A 71 -68.71 -23.12 28.30
CA GLY A 71 -69.27 -24.25 27.54
C GLY A 71 -68.37 -24.82 26.43
N ARG A 72 -67.13 -24.31 26.22
CA ARG A 72 -66.23 -24.79 25.16
C ARG A 72 -64.75 -24.69 25.55
N PRO A 73 -63.94 -25.76 25.38
CA PRO A 73 -62.52 -25.73 25.71
C PRO A 73 -61.72 -24.76 24.82
N PRO A 74 -60.58 -24.25 25.30
CA PRO A 74 -59.65 -23.46 24.48
C PRO A 74 -59.12 -24.27 23.29
N LEU A 75 -58.86 -23.58 22.17
CA LEU A 75 -58.26 -24.20 20.99
C LEU A 75 -56.74 -23.97 20.96
N GLY A 76 -56.02 -24.90 20.33
CA GLY A 76 -54.54 -24.85 20.20
C GLY A 76 -54.04 -24.07 18.98
N ARG A 77 -54.93 -23.72 18.05
CA ARG A 77 -54.62 -22.94 16.83
C ARG A 77 -55.77 -22.03 16.42
N ALA A 78 -55.44 -20.92 15.76
CA ALA A 78 -56.36 -20.09 15.00
C ALA A 78 -56.02 -20.19 13.50
N GLU A 79 -57.05 -20.20 12.67
CA GLU A 79 -56.96 -20.39 11.22
C GLU A 79 -57.98 -19.41 10.59
N VAL A 80 -57.49 -18.53 9.70
CA VAL A 80 -58.34 -17.59 8.95
C VAL A 80 -57.96 -17.68 7.47
N SER A 81 -58.95 -17.95 6.63
CA SER A 81 -58.81 -18.06 5.17
C SER A 81 -59.67 -17.02 4.48
N LEU A 82 -59.05 -16.18 3.66
CA LEU A 82 -59.69 -15.14 2.85
C LEU A 82 -59.63 -15.53 1.39
N THR A 83 -60.78 -15.80 0.77
CA THR A 83 -60.91 -16.07 -0.66
C THR A 83 -61.30 -14.80 -1.39
N ILE A 84 -60.47 -14.42 -2.36
CA ILE A 84 -60.61 -13.25 -3.22
C ILE A 84 -60.89 -13.74 -4.65
N ASP A 85 -61.88 -13.14 -5.30
CA ASP A 85 -62.09 -13.28 -6.74
C ASP A 85 -61.13 -12.35 -7.49
N ASN A 86 -60.30 -12.94 -8.35
CA ASN A 86 -59.25 -12.32 -9.16
C ASN A 86 -59.54 -12.44 -10.67
N SER A 87 -60.81 -12.58 -11.06
CA SER A 87 -61.21 -12.71 -12.49
C SER A 87 -60.84 -11.50 -13.35
N ASP A 88 -60.46 -10.37 -12.75
CA ASP A 88 -59.95 -9.16 -13.41
C ASP A 88 -58.41 -9.06 -13.44
N GLY A 89 -57.68 -10.03 -12.90
CA GLY A 89 -56.22 -10.10 -12.97
C GLY A 89 -55.48 -9.03 -12.16
N ALA A 90 -56.11 -8.45 -11.14
CA ALA A 90 -55.53 -7.40 -10.29
C ALA A 90 -54.40 -7.91 -9.37
N LEU A 91 -54.42 -9.19 -9.00
CA LEU A 91 -53.30 -9.88 -8.36
C LEU A 91 -52.43 -10.55 -9.43
N PRO A 92 -51.08 -10.46 -9.34
CA PRO A 92 -50.12 -11.09 -10.27
C PRO A 92 -50.03 -12.62 -10.07
N ILE A 93 -51.16 -13.32 -10.17
CA ILE A 93 -51.32 -14.78 -10.05
C ILE A 93 -52.34 -15.24 -11.09
N GLU A 94 -52.06 -16.30 -11.84
CA GLU A 94 -52.88 -16.82 -12.95
C GLU A 94 -54.19 -17.52 -12.52
N TYR A 95 -54.46 -17.59 -11.21
CA TYR A 95 -55.69 -18.18 -10.66
C TYR A 95 -56.82 -17.14 -10.55
N ALA A 96 -57.99 -17.49 -11.08
CA ALA A 96 -59.21 -16.68 -10.98
C ALA A 96 -59.75 -16.56 -9.53
N GLU A 97 -59.38 -17.49 -8.64
CA GLU A 97 -59.67 -17.39 -7.21
C GLU A 97 -58.38 -17.60 -6.40
N VAL A 98 -58.14 -16.68 -5.46
CA VAL A 98 -56.95 -16.67 -4.60
C VAL A 98 -57.40 -16.74 -3.14
N THR A 99 -57.07 -17.84 -2.47
CA THR A 99 -57.33 -18.04 -1.05
C THR A 99 -56.05 -17.88 -0.25
N ILE A 100 -55.97 -16.80 0.53
CA ILE A 100 -54.88 -16.53 1.47
C ILE A 100 -55.29 -17.10 2.83
N THR A 101 -54.51 -18.03 3.38
CA THR A 101 -54.75 -18.60 4.71
C THR A 101 -53.61 -18.25 5.64
N ARG A 102 -53.96 -17.80 6.85
CA ARG A 102 -53.00 -17.62 7.96
C ARG A 102 -53.37 -18.56 9.10
N ILE A 103 -52.38 -19.32 9.57
CA ILE A 103 -52.50 -20.24 10.70
C ILE A 103 -51.55 -19.76 11.81
N MET A 104 -52.04 -19.72 13.05
CA MET A 104 -51.22 -19.47 14.24
C MET A 104 -51.41 -20.58 15.24
N PHE A 105 -50.29 -21.10 15.73
CA PHE A 105 -50.23 -22.09 16.77
C PHE A 105 -49.89 -21.44 18.12
N ARG A 106 -50.35 -22.03 19.22
CA ARG A 106 -50.07 -21.53 20.59
C ARG A 106 -48.58 -21.56 20.98
N ASN A 107 -47.70 -22.15 20.17
CA ASN A 107 -46.24 -22.08 20.34
C ASN A 107 -45.60 -20.80 19.74
N GLY A 108 -46.41 -19.86 19.22
CA GLY A 108 -45.95 -18.62 18.59
C GLY A 108 -45.63 -18.73 17.08
N GLY A 109 -45.70 -19.93 16.50
CA GLY A 109 -45.52 -20.14 15.07
C GLY A 109 -46.69 -19.58 14.25
N SER A 110 -46.38 -18.70 13.28
CA SER A 110 -47.31 -18.27 12.22
C SER A 110 -46.92 -18.92 10.89
N GLU A 111 -47.87 -19.61 10.26
CA GLU A 111 -47.76 -20.12 8.91
C GLU A 111 -48.69 -19.33 7.97
N TYR A 112 -48.23 -19.14 6.74
CA TYR A 112 -48.92 -18.41 5.69
C TYR A 112 -49.02 -19.28 4.45
N GLN A 113 -50.20 -19.32 3.83
CA GLN A 113 -50.48 -20.14 2.66
C GLN A 113 -51.23 -19.34 1.60
N ILE A 114 -50.92 -19.57 0.32
CA ILE A 114 -51.67 -19.07 -0.82
C ILE A 114 -52.15 -20.29 -1.61
N ASN A 115 -53.46 -20.45 -1.80
CA ASN A 115 -54.10 -21.60 -2.44
C ASN A 115 -53.72 -22.98 -1.85
N GLY A 116 -53.19 -23.01 -0.62
CA GLY A 116 -52.73 -24.21 0.09
C GLY A 116 -51.21 -24.33 0.18
N ASP A 117 -50.45 -23.63 -0.67
CA ASP A 117 -48.99 -23.67 -0.68
C ASP A 117 -48.37 -22.71 0.34
N THR A 118 -47.43 -23.21 1.14
CA THR A 118 -46.76 -22.42 2.18
C THR A 118 -45.84 -21.35 1.58
N CYS A 119 -46.03 -20.10 2.00
CA CYS A 119 -45.30 -18.93 1.53
C CYS A 119 -44.75 -18.10 2.71
N ARG A 120 -43.94 -17.07 2.42
CA ARG A 120 -43.45 -16.12 3.42
C ARG A 120 -44.39 -14.92 3.52
N LEU A 121 -44.40 -14.27 4.69
CA LEU A 121 -45.12 -13.00 4.86
C LEU A 121 -44.71 -11.92 3.84
N LEU A 122 -43.43 -11.89 3.45
CA LEU A 122 -42.95 -10.95 2.43
C LEU A 122 -43.65 -11.18 1.09
N ASP A 123 -43.90 -12.43 0.73
CA ASP A 123 -44.50 -12.81 -0.56
C ASP A 123 -45.98 -12.38 -0.59
N ILE A 124 -46.72 -12.53 0.52
CA ILE A 124 -48.08 -11.99 0.68
C ILE A 124 -48.08 -10.46 0.67
N GLN A 125 -47.11 -9.82 1.34
CA GLN A 125 -47.01 -8.36 1.37
C GLN A 125 -46.68 -7.78 -0.02
N GLU A 126 -45.81 -8.43 -0.80
CA GLU A 126 -45.51 -8.04 -2.18
C GLU A 126 -46.74 -8.26 -3.08
N LEU A 127 -47.39 -9.42 -2.99
CA LEU A 127 -48.62 -9.75 -3.72
C LEU A 127 -49.76 -8.73 -3.50
N LEU A 128 -50.02 -8.35 -2.25
CA LEU A 128 -51.08 -7.37 -1.91
C LEU A 128 -50.66 -5.91 -2.14
N SER A 129 -49.35 -5.63 -2.31
CA SER A 129 -48.87 -4.26 -2.56
C SER A 129 -49.15 -3.76 -3.98
N ASP A 130 -49.16 -4.65 -4.98
CA ASP A 130 -49.45 -4.28 -6.37
C ASP A 130 -50.97 -4.20 -6.65
N SER A 131 -51.82 -4.87 -5.87
CA SER A 131 -53.30 -4.81 -5.99
C SER A 131 -53.98 -3.71 -5.15
N GLY A 132 -53.20 -2.94 -4.38
CA GLY A 132 -53.72 -1.81 -3.58
C GLY A 132 -54.43 -2.20 -2.27
N ILE A 133 -54.31 -3.45 -1.82
CA ILE A 133 -54.95 -3.98 -0.59
C ILE A 133 -53.90 -4.31 0.50
N GLY A 134 -52.65 -3.87 0.30
CA GLY A 134 -51.53 -4.12 1.22
C GLY A 134 -51.63 -3.41 2.58
N ARG A 135 -50.78 -3.85 3.53
CA ARG A 135 -50.70 -3.42 4.94
C ARG A 135 -50.82 -1.91 5.21
N GLU A 136 -50.27 -1.09 4.31
CA GLU A 136 -50.09 0.35 4.51
C GLU A 136 -51.22 1.16 3.80
N MET A 137 -51.94 0.54 2.84
CA MET A 137 -53.11 1.13 2.17
C MET A 137 -54.32 1.11 3.11
N HIS A 138 -54.89 2.29 3.37
CA HIS A 138 -55.97 2.54 4.35
C HIS A 138 -57.37 1.96 3.98
N VAL A 139 -57.41 0.81 3.32
CA VAL A 139 -58.65 0.09 2.94
C VAL A 139 -59.40 -0.42 4.18
N ILE A 140 -58.69 -0.74 5.26
CA ILE A 140 -59.29 -1.01 6.57
C ILE A 140 -59.11 0.20 7.48
N VAL A 141 -60.22 0.86 7.82
CA VAL A 141 -60.24 1.95 8.81
C VAL A 141 -60.57 1.38 10.19
N GLY A 142 -59.54 1.23 11.02
CA GLY A 142 -59.65 0.83 12.41
C GLY A 142 -60.22 1.93 13.32
N GLN A 143 -60.73 1.53 14.49
CA GLN A 143 -61.22 2.46 15.51
C GLN A 143 -60.07 3.35 16.02
N GLY A 144 -60.14 4.66 15.77
CA GLY A 144 -59.12 5.64 16.14
C GLY A 144 -58.05 5.93 15.06
N GLN A 145 -58.05 5.23 13.92
CA GLN A 145 -57.10 5.54 12.84
C GLN A 145 -57.44 6.85 12.11
N LEU A 146 -58.73 7.23 12.04
CA LEU A 146 -59.15 8.49 11.43
C LEU A 146 -58.45 9.70 12.08
N ASP A 147 -58.40 9.71 13.41
CA ASP A 147 -57.73 10.77 14.18
C ASP A 147 -56.22 10.82 13.90
N SER A 148 -55.58 9.67 13.68
CA SER A 148 -54.14 9.62 13.38
C SER A 148 -53.78 10.20 12.01
N VAL A 149 -54.66 10.11 11.01
CA VAL A 149 -54.46 10.76 9.69
C VAL A 149 -54.69 12.27 9.78
N LEU A 150 -55.69 12.70 10.56
CA LEU A 150 -55.98 14.12 10.77
C LEU A 150 -54.86 14.86 11.52
N HIS A 151 -54.29 14.23 12.54
CA HIS A 151 -53.19 14.78 13.36
C HIS A 151 -51.78 14.44 12.83
N ALA A 152 -51.65 13.78 11.68
CA ALA A 152 -50.36 13.46 11.08
C ALA A 152 -49.59 14.73 10.68
N ASP A 153 -48.30 14.72 10.98
CA ASP A 153 -47.33 15.75 10.61
C ASP A 153 -47.16 15.83 9.07
N PRO A 154 -46.57 16.91 8.53
CA PRO A 154 -46.40 17.05 7.08
C PRO A 154 -45.59 15.92 6.42
N MET A 155 -44.63 15.29 7.12
CA MET A 155 -43.86 14.18 6.57
C MET A 155 -44.65 12.87 6.61
N GLY A 156 -45.35 12.57 7.70
CA GLY A 156 -46.29 11.44 7.77
C GLY A 156 -47.41 11.55 6.73
N ARG A 157 -48.00 12.75 6.58
CA ARG A 157 -49.03 13.02 5.57
C ARG A 157 -48.51 12.87 4.14
N ARG A 158 -47.26 13.28 3.89
CA ARG A 158 -46.59 13.06 2.60
C ARG A 158 -46.38 11.56 2.32
N ALA A 159 -46.06 10.74 3.33
CA ALA A 159 -45.93 9.30 3.15
C ALA A 159 -47.25 8.67 2.65
N PHE A 160 -48.39 9.04 3.26
CA PHE A 160 -49.72 8.59 2.80
C PHE A 160 -50.02 9.01 1.34
N ILE A 161 -49.59 10.21 0.92
CA ILE A 161 -49.78 10.69 -0.46
C ILE A 161 -48.85 9.98 -1.46
N GLU A 162 -47.57 9.79 -1.13
CA GLU A 162 -46.61 9.04 -1.97
C GLU A 162 -47.00 7.56 -2.14
N GLU A 163 -47.69 7.00 -1.15
CA GLU A 163 -48.25 5.66 -1.17
C GLU A 163 -49.52 5.57 -2.02
N ALA A 164 -50.49 6.47 -1.83
CA ALA A 164 -51.70 6.55 -2.67
C ALA A 164 -51.37 6.79 -4.16
N ALA A 165 -50.26 7.46 -4.45
CA ALA A 165 -49.72 7.65 -5.79
C ALA A 165 -48.94 6.43 -6.35
N GLY A 166 -48.79 5.35 -5.59
CA GLY A 166 -48.11 4.11 -6.00
C GLY A 166 -46.59 4.21 -6.16
N VAL A 167 -45.97 5.34 -5.80
CA VAL A 167 -44.54 5.63 -6.06
C VAL A 167 -43.61 4.88 -5.09
N LEU A 168 -44.13 4.50 -3.91
CA LEU A 168 -43.38 3.86 -2.83
C LEU A 168 -42.64 2.58 -3.26
N LYS A 169 -43.21 1.79 -4.17
CA LYS A 169 -42.57 0.56 -4.70
C LYS A 169 -41.31 0.86 -5.52
N HIS A 170 -41.33 1.91 -6.33
CA HIS A 170 -40.17 2.34 -7.13
C HIS A 170 -39.07 2.91 -6.21
N ARG A 171 -39.46 3.64 -5.16
CA ARG A 171 -38.53 4.17 -4.14
C ARG A 171 -37.82 3.03 -3.38
N ARG A 172 -38.56 2.03 -2.88
CA ARG A 172 -37.99 0.83 -2.21
C ARG A 172 -37.09 0.01 -3.15
N ARG A 173 -37.47 -0.17 -4.42
CA ARG A 173 -36.62 -0.84 -5.44
C ARG A 173 -35.32 -0.07 -5.71
N LYS A 174 -35.38 1.26 -5.83
CA LYS A 174 -34.18 2.13 -5.99
C LYS A 174 -33.24 2.01 -4.79
N GLU A 175 -33.76 2.07 -3.57
CA GLU A 175 -32.93 1.98 -2.35
C GLU A 175 -32.24 0.60 -2.22
N LYS A 176 -32.97 -0.49 -2.52
CA LYS A 176 -32.40 -1.85 -2.57
C LYS A 176 -31.30 -1.98 -3.63
N ALA A 177 -31.45 -1.32 -4.78
CA ALA A 177 -30.44 -1.30 -5.84
C ALA A 177 -29.20 -0.51 -5.44
N LEU A 178 -29.36 0.67 -4.83
CA LEU A 178 -28.25 1.49 -4.32
C LEU A 178 -27.42 0.73 -3.27
N ARG A 179 -28.05 0.18 -2.22
CA ARG A 179 -27.36 -0.62 -1.20
C ARG A 179 -26.60 -1.82 -1.79
N LYS A 180 -27.12 -2.42 -2.87
CA LYS A 180 -26.43 -3.51 -3.59
C LYS A 180 -25.22 -3.00 -4.39
N LEU A 181 -25.33 -1.82 -5.00
CA LEU A 181 -24.26 -1.18 -5.75
C LEU A 181 -23.10 -0.76 -4.83
N ASP A 182 -23.39 -0.16 -3.68
CA ASP A 182 -22.40 0.21 -2.65
C ASP A 182 -21.61 -1.03 -2.17
N ALA A 183 -22.34 -2.12 -1.88
CA ALA A 183 -21.73 -3.40 -1.51
C ALA A 183 -20.88 -4.01 -2.64
N MET A 184 -21.26 -3.81 -3.91
CA MET A 184 -20.45 -4.25 -5.06
C MET A 184 -19.19 -3.40 -5.24
N GLN A 185 -19.25 -2.08 -5.01
CA GLN A 185 -18.08 -1.21 -5.03
C GLN A 185 -17.04 -1.60 -3.96
N ALA A 186 -17.49 -1.87 -2.73
CA ALA A 186 -16.61 -2.34 -1.66
C ALA A 186 -15.92 -3.68 -2.00
N ASN A 187 -16.64 -4.60 -2.65
CA ASN A 187 -16.06 -5.86 -3.13
C ASN A 187 -15.06 -5.63 -4.28
N LEU A 188 -15.32 -4.70 -5.19
CA LEU A 188 -14.42 -4.37 -6.30
C LEU A 188 -13.10 -3.77 -5.80
N ALA A 189 -13.15 -2.83 -4.85
CA ALA A 189 -11.96 -2.25 -4.23
C ALA A 189 -11.09 -3.34 -3.60
N ARG A 190 -11.69 -4.25 -2.82
CA ARG A 190 -10.98 -5.39 -2.21
C ARG A 190 -10.32 -6.31 -3.24
N VAL A 191 -10.94 -6.52 -4.40
CA VAL A 191 -10.35 -7.33 -5.49
C VAL A 191 -9.18 -6.59 -6.16
N GLN A 192 -9.26 -5.27 -6.29
CA GLN A 192 -8.16 -4.44 -6.80
C GLN A 192 -6.95 -4.48 -5.84
N ASP A 193 -7.18 -4.28 -4.54
CA ASP A 193 -6.14 -4.37 -3.51
C ASP A 193 -5.41 -5.72 -3.55
N LEU A 194 -6.17 -6.82 -3.59
CA LEU A 194 -5.62 -8.18 -3.66
C LEU A 194 -4.84 -8.42 -4.96
N THR A 195 -5.31 -7.86 -6.08
CA THR A 195 -4.64 -7.96 -7.39
C THR A 195 -3.29 -7.24 -7.37
N ASP A 196 -3.22 -6.06 -6.78
CA ASP A 196 -1.99 -5.29 -6.69
C ASP A 196 -1.01 -5.85 -5.64
N GLU A 197 -1.50 -6.45 -4.56
CA GLU A 197 -0.68 -7.26 -3.66
C GLU A 197 -0.06 -8.46 -4.39
N LEU A 198 -0.88 -9.25 -5.10
CA LEU A 198 -0.40 -10.40 -5.88
C LEU A 198 0.60 -9.99 -6.98
N ARG A 199 0.42 -8.84 -7.64
CA ARG A 199 1.41 -8.27 -8.57
C ARG A 199 2.74 -7.93 -7.89
N ARG A 200 2.70 -7.37 -6.67
CA ARG A 200 3.92 -7.11 -5.87
C ARG A 200 4.63 -8.39 -5.48
N GLN A 201 3.90 -9.44 -5.12
CA GLN A 201 4.45 -10.77 -4.79
C GLN A 201 4.99 -11.53 -6.02
N LEU A 202 4.36 -11.39 -7.20
CA LEU A 202 4.79 -12.06 -8.44
C LEU A 202 6.17 -11.60 -8.94
N LYS A 203 6.55 -10.33 -8.72
CA LYS A 203 7.84 -9.78 -9.20
C LYS A 203 9.08 -10.45 -8.57
N PRO A 204 9.19 -10.65 -7.23
CA PRO A 204 10.26 -11.44 -6.63
C PRO A 204 10.16 -12.93 -6.95
N LEU A 205 8.96 -13.54 -6.98
CA LEU A 205 8.81 -14.94 -7.40
C LEU A 205 9.29 -15.18 -8.83
N GLY A 206 9.03 -14.26 -9.75
CA GLY A 206 9.54 -14.30 -11.13
C GLY A 206 11.07 -14.24 -11.20
N ARG A 207 11.70 -13.43 -10.35
CA ARG A 207 13.18 -13.38 -10.20
C ARG A 207 13.72 -14.69 -9.63
N GLN A 208 13.10 -15.23 -8.58
CA GLN A 208 13.47 -16.53 -7.99
C GLN A 208 13.36 -17.66 -9.02
N ALA A 209 12.27 -17.73 -9.80
CA ALA A 209 12.10 -18.71 -10.85
C ALA A 209 13.13 -18.57 -11.99
N ALA A 210 13.54 -17.34 -12.33
CA ALA A 210 14.61 -17.10 -13.30
C ALA A 210 15.98 -17.56 -12.77
N VAL A 211 16.29 -17.31 -11.49
CA VAL A 211 17.51 -17.79 -10.83
C VAL A 211 17.51 -19.33 -10.75
N ALA A 212 16.40 -19.95 -10.34
CA ALA A 212 16.26 -21.40 -10.26
C ALA A 212 16.45 -22.08 -11.63
N ARG A 213 15.91 -21.51 -12.71
CA ARG A 213 16.16 -22.00 -14.09
C ARG A 213 17.64 -21.92 -14.48
N ARG A 214 18.34 -20.82 -14.18
CA ARG A 214 19.79 -20.72 -14.43
C ARG A 214 20.58 -21.72 -13.59
N ALA A 215 20.24 -21.87 -12.31
CA ALA A 215 20.89 -22.82 -11.41
C ALA A 215 20.74 -24.28 -11.90
N ALA A 216 19.57 -24.65 -12.43
CA ALA A 216 19.34 -25.98 -13.00
C ALA A 216 20.24 -26.25 -14.23
N VAL A 217 20.42 -25.25 -15.11
CA VAL A 217 21.35 -25.34 -16.26
C VAL A 217 22.80 -25.48 -15.77
N ILE A 218 23.24 -24.60 -14.86
CA ILE A 218 24.60 -24.63 -14.30
C ILE A 218 24.88 -25.96 -13.57
N GLN A 219 23.89 -26.54 -12.89
CA GLN A 219 24.03 -27.86 -12.26
C GLN A 219 24.11 -29.00 -13.29
N ALA A 220 23.41 -28.90 -14.42
CA ALA A 220 23.54 -29.86 -15.52
C ALA A 220 24.94 -29.77 -16.16
N ASP A 221 25.41 -28.55 -16.46
CA ASP A 221 26.74 -28.31 -17.05
C ASP A 221 27.87 -28.77 -16.10
N LEU A 222 27.77 -28.45 -14.80
CA LEU A 222 28.70 -28.92 -13.78
C LEU A 222 28.70 -30.45 -13.66
N ARG A 223 27.54 -31.10 -13.80
CA ARG A 223 27.43 -32.55 -13.77
C ARG A 223 28.07 -33.18 -15.01
N ASP A 224 27.85 -32.62 -16.20
CA ASP A 224 28.49 -33.09 -17.43
C ASP A 224 30.02 -32.92 -17.37
N ALA A 225 30.50 -31.74 -16.96
CA ALA A 225 31.94 -31.48 -16.78
C ALA A 225 32.58 -32.45 -15.77
N ARG A 226 31.93 -32.71 -14.63
CA ARG A 226 32.41 -33.70 -13.64
C ARG A 226 32.42 -35.13 -14.21
N LEU A 227 31.40 -35.52 -14.97
CA LEU A 227 31.36 -36.84 -15.61
C LEU A 227 32.47 -37.00 -16.67
N ARG A 228 32.79 -35.94 -17.41
CA ARG A 228 33.93 -35.92 -18.36
C ARG A 228 35.28 -36.07 -17.66
N LEU A 229 35.50 -35.34 -16.56
CA LEU A 229 36.73 -35.48 -15.76
C LEU A 229 36.86 -36.89 -15.16
N LEU A 230 35.79 -37.43 -14.59
CA LEU A 230 35.79 -38.80 -14.07
C LEU A 230 35.98 -39.86 -15.16
N ALA A 231 35.52 -39.60 -16.39
CA ALA A 231 35.78 -40.47 -17.53
C ALA A 231 37.25 -40.41 -17.98
N ASP A 232 37.86 -39.23 -18.00
CA ASP A 232 39.31 -39.08 -18.29
C ASP A 232 40.16 -39.74 -17.21
N ASP A 233 39.86 -39.51 -15.92
CA ASP A 233 40.51 -40.17 -14.79
C ASP A 233 40.41 -41.70 -14.91
N LEU A 234 39.24 -42.22 -15.28
CA LEU A 234 39.01 -43.66 -15.48
C LEU A 234 39.77 -44.20 -16.70
N VAL A 235 39.90 -43.45 -17.79
CA VAL A 235 40.73 -43.83 -18.94
C VAL A 235 42.21 -43.83 -18.56
N ARG A 236 42.68 -42.81 -17.84
CA ARG A 236 44.06 -42.69 -17.34
C ARG A 236 44.41 -43.83 -16.38
N LEU A 237 43.53 -44.13 -15.42
CA LEU A 237 43.69 -45.25 -14.48
C LEU A 237 43.67 -46.61 -15.18
N ARG A 238 42.82 -46.82 -16.20
CA ARG A 238 42.85 -48.03 -17.03
C ARG A 238 44.13 -48.14 -17.86
N GLY A 239 44.62 -47.02 -18.39
CA GLY A 239 45.91 -46.96 -19.10
C GLY A 239 47.07 -47.37 -18.20
N ALA A 240 47.15 -46.79 -16.99
CA ALA A 240 48.14 -47.15 -15.99
C ALA A 240 48.03 -48.63 -15.56
N LEU A 241 46.83 -49.12 -15.27
CA LEU A 241 46.60 -50.53 -14.92
C LEU A 241 47.03 -51.49 -16.05
N ASN A 242 46.73 -51.15 -17.31
CA ASN A 242 47.16 -51.97 -18.44
C ASN A 242 48.68 -51.95 -18.65
N ALA A 243 49.35 -50.84 -18.33
CA ALA A 243 50.81 -50.76 -18.34
C ALA A 243 51.42 -51.63 -17.22
N GLU A 244 50.93 -51.51 -15.98
CA GLU A 244 51.34 -52.35 -14.85
C GLU A 244 51.14 -53.86 -15.13
N ILE A 245 50.01 -54.24 -15.74
CA ILE A 245 49.76 -55.64 -16.16
C ILE A 245 50.77 -56.10 -17.23
N ALA A 246 51.15 -55.22 -18.17
CA ALA A 246 52.14 -55.53 -19.19
C ALA A 246 53.56 -55.64 -18.60
N ASP A 247 53.92 -54.77 -17.65
CA ASP A 247 55.19 -54.80 -16.94
C ASP A 247 55.28 -56.01 -15.99
N GLU A 248 54.19 -56.38 -15.30
CA GLU A 248 54.11 -57.63 -14.51
C GLU A 248 54.30 -58.86 -15.41
N ALA A 249 53.63 -58.90 -16.57
CA ALA A 249 53.80 -59.99 -17.54
C ALA A 249 55.24 -60.08 -18.06
N ALA A 250 55.87 -58.96 -18.41
CA ALA A 250 57.25 -58.91 -18.86
C ALA A 250 58.26 -59.28 -17.75
N LEU A 251 58.00 -58.87 -16.50
CA LEU A 251 58.79 -59.28 -15.33
C LEU A 251 58.65 -60.78 -15.07
N LYS A 252 57.45 -61.34 -15.22
CA LYS A 252 57.20 -62.78 -15.08
C LYS A 252 57.92 -63.58 -16.17
N GLU A 253 57.87 -63.16 -17.43
CA GLU A 253 58.62 -63.79 -18.52
C GLU A 253 60.14 -63.74 -18.27
N ARG A 254 60.68 -62.59 -17.85
CA ARG A 254 62.10 -62.46 -17.46
C ARG A 254 62.47 -63.36 -16.29
N LYS A 255 61.59 -63.51 -15.29
CA LYS A 255 61.78 -64.42 -14.16
C LYS A 255 61.78 -65.88 -14.62
N GLU A 256 60.82 -66.29 -15.45
CA GLU A 256 60.75 -67.64 -15.99
C GLU A 256 61.97 -67.98 -16.85
N ALA A 257 62.48 -67.04 -17.65
CA ALA A 257 63.73 -67.18 -18.39
C ALA A 257 64.95 -67.31 -17.45
N ALA A 258 65.05 -66.48 -16.42
CA ALA A 258 66.13 -66.55 -15.43
C ALA A 258 66.09 -67.86 -14.61
N GLU A 259 64.91 -68.36 -14.26
CA GLU A 259 64.75 -69.68 -13.63
C GLU A 259 65.16 -70.82 -14.56
N GLN A 260 64.88 -70.72 -15.86
CA GLN A 260 65.35 -71.72 -16.84
C GLN A 260 66.86 -71.72 -16.98
N GLU A 261 67.51 -70.55 -17.06
CA GLU A 261 68.97 -70.46 -17.09
C GLU A 261 69.62 -70.94 -15.79
N LEU A 262 69.03 -70.62 -14.63
CA LEU A 262 69.48 -71.15 -13.34
C LEU A 262 69.38 -72.69 -13.29
N ARG A 263 68.27 -73.28 -13.78
CA ARG A 263 68.13 -74.75 -13.87
C ARG A 263 69.17 -75.38 -14.80
N LYS A 264 69.50 -74.73 -15.94
CA LYS A 264 70.59 -75.18 -16.83
C LYS A 264 71.96 -75.09 -16.14
N ALA A 265 72.22 -74.02 -15.41
CA ALA A 265 73.47 -73.82 -14.67
C ALA A 265 73.65 -74.86 -13.56
N LEU A 266 72.63 -75.07 -12.71
CA LEU A 266 72.63 -76.09 -11.66
C LEU A 266 72.76 -77.51 -12.21
N HIS A 267 72.13 -77.82 -13.35
CA HIS A 267 72.31 -79.11 -14.00
C HIS A 267 73.75 -79.29 -14.51
N ARG A 268 74.35 -78.25 -15.08
CA ARG A 268 75.75 -78.27 -15.53
C ARG A 268 76.73 -78.40 -14.36
N GLU A 269 76.48 -77.71 -13.24
CA GLU A 269 77.24 -77.85 -12.00
C GLU A 269 77.17 -79.29 -11.48
N SER A 270 75.97 -79.88 -11.41
CA SER A 270 75.78 -81.28 -11.01
C SER A 270 76.55 -82.28 -11.89
N LEU A 271 76.61 -82.06 -13.21
CA LEU A 271 77.41 -82.87 -14.12
C LEU A 271 78.92 -82.72 -13.86
N LEU A 272 79.40 -81.49 -13.64
CA LEU A 272 80.81 -81.21 -13.35
C LEU A 272 81.23 -81.76 -11.98
N GLU A 273 80.37 -81.69 -10.95
CA GLU A 273 80.62 -82.35 -9.67
C GLU A 273 80.76 -83.87 -9.84
N GLU A 274 79.96 -84.47 -10.70
CA GLU A 274 80.01 -85.92 -10.96
C GLU A 274 81.30 -86.30 -11.70
N GLU A 275 81.74 -85.49 -12.67
CA GLU A 275 83.08 -85.63 -13.28
C GLU A 275 84.19 -85.52 -12.22
N VAL A 276 84.12 -84.54 -11.30
CA VAL A 276 85.09 -84.39 -10.21
C VAL A 276 85.06 -85.60 -9.26
N ARG A 277 83.88 -86.12 -8.90
CA ARG A 277 83.73 -87.34 -8.09
C ARG A 277 84.34 -88.57 -8.79
N GLN A 278 84.25 -88.67 -10.11
CA GLN A 278 84.86 -89.77 -10.89
C GLN A 278 86.37 -89.60 -11.10
N LEU A 279 86.86 -88.37 -11.25
CA LEU A 279 88.28 -88.07 -11.42
C LEU A 279 89.07 -88.21 -10.11
N THR A 280 88.48 -87.90 -8.96
CA THR A 280 89.18 -87.92 -7.65
C THR A 280 89.80 -89.29 -7.31
N PRO A 281 89.10 -90.44 -7.41
CA PRO A 281 89.69 -91.75 -7.20
C PRO A 281 90.76 -92.11 -8.25
N ARG A 282 90.67 -91.60 -9.47
CA ARG A 282 91.69 -91.82 -10.51
C ARG A 282 92.96 -91.04 -10.19
N LEU A 283 92.84 -89.81 -9.72
CA LEU A 283 93.95 -89.00 -9.23
C LEU A 283 94.62 -89.64 -8.01
N GLN A 284 93.83 -90.10 -7.02
CA GLN A 284 94.35 -90.81 -5.85
C GLN A 284 95.10 -92.09 -6.23
N ARG A 285 94.56 -92.90 -7.15
CA ARG A 285 95.27 -94.08 -7.67
C ARG A 285 96.57 -93.70 -8.38
N ALA A 286 96.57 -92.67 -9.23
CA ALA A 286 97.77 -92.21 -9.91
C ALA A 286 98.84 -91.69 -8.94
N GLN A 287 98.44 -90.95 -7.89
CA GLN A 287 99.31 -90.53 -6.80
C GLN A 287 99.86 -91.73 -6.02
N GLN A 288 99.03 -92.71 -5.68
CA GLN A 288 99.47 -93.90 -4.96
C GLN A 288 100.45 -94.76 -5.78
N THR A 289 100.16 -94.98 -7.07
CA THR A 289 101.11 -95.64 -7.99
C THR A 289 102.41 -94.85 -8.12
N TRP A 290 102.36 -93.51 -8.15
CA TRP A 290 103.57 -92.67 -8.13
C TRP A 290 104.37 -92.85 -6.83
N TYR A 291 103.72 -92.85 -5.67
CA TYR A 291 104.37 -93.14 -4.39
C TYR A 291 104.98 -94.55 -4.34
N GLU A 292 104.27 -95.57 -4.80
CA GLU A 292 104.75 -96.96 -4.85
C GLU A 292 105.94 -97.13 -5.78
N LEU A 293 105.91 -96.51 -6.96
CA LEU A 293 107.03 -96.48 -7.91
C LEU A 293 108.23 -95.70 -7.36
N SER A 294 108.01 -94.57 -6.67
CA SER A 294 109.08 -93.82 -5.99
C SER A 294 109.71 -94.65 -4.86
N GLN A 295 108.91 -95.32 -4.02
CA GLN A 295 109.41 -96.25 -2.99
C GLN A 295 110.13 -97.47 -3.59
N LEU A 296 109.71 -97.95 -4.76
CA LEU A 296 110.42 -99.00 -5.48
C LEU A 296 111.75 -98.48 -6.03
N ALA A 297 111.78 -97.27 -6.58
CA ALA A 297 113.00 -96.62 -7.08
C ALA A 297 114.01 -96.35 -5.95
N GLU A 298 113.55 -95.94 -4.76
CA GLU A 298 114.40 -95.84 -3.57
C GLU A 298 114.88 -97.22 -3.09
N ARG A 299 114.02 -98.25 -3.07
CA ARG A 299 114.46 -99.62 -2.75
C ARG A 299 115.49 -100.16 -3.74
N VAL A 300 115.33 -99.89 -5.04
CA VAL A 300 116.31 -100.29 -6.07
C VAL A 300 117.62 -99.55 -5.87
N ARG A 301 117.60 -98.24 -5.58
CA ARG A 301 118.81 -97.49 -5.18
C ARG A 301 119.44 -98.05 -3.90
N GLY A 302 118.63 -98.45 -2.91
CA GLY A 302 119.09 -99.16 -1.71
C GLY A 302 119.75 -100.51 -2.02
N THR A 303 119.19 -101.31 -2.94
CA THR A 303 119.80 -102.58 -3.36
C THR A 303 121.05 -102.39 -4.21
N ILE A 304 121.15 -101.31 -4.98
CA ILE A 304 122.38 -100.93 -5.69
C ILE A 304 123.46 -100.57 -4.65
N SER A 305 123.15 -99.73 -3.66
CA SER A 305 124.06 -99.41 -2.55
C SER A 305 124.48 -100.65 -1.75
N LEU A 306 123.57 -101.62 -1.56
CA LEU A 306 123.87 -102.90 -0.92
C LEU A 306 124.71 -103.82 -1.82
N ALA A 307 124.53 -103.75 -3.14
CA ALA A 307 125.36 -104.46 -4.11
C ALA A 307 126.78 -103.87 -4.13
N ASP A 308 126.94 -102.55 -4.11
CA ASP A 308 128.23 -101.87 -3.94
C ASP A 308 128.90 -102.22 -2.60
N ALA A 309 128.12 -102.29 -1.51
CA ALA A 309 128.60 -102.76 -0.21
C ALA A 309 129.02 -104.24 -0.26
N ARG A 310 128.31 -105.10 -1.02
CA ARG A 310 128.68 -106.49 -1.27
C ARG A 310 129.90 -106.64 -2.17
N VAL A 311 130.10 -105.77 -3.15
CA VAL A 311 131.33 -105.72 -3.96
C VAL A 311 132.51 -105.33 -3.08
N LYS A 312 132.37 -104.28 -2.26
CA LYS A 312 133.38 -103.90 -1.23
C LYS A 312 133.68 -105.05 -0.26
N SER A 313 132.66 -105.78 0.18
CA SER A 313 132.79 -106.93 1.08
C SER A 313 133.43 -108.15 0.39
N ALA A 314 133.16 -108.39 -0.89
CA ALA A 314 133.74 -109.49 -1.67
C ALA A 314 135.22 -109.26 -2.03
N THR A 315 135.71 -108.02 -1.96
CA THR A 315 137.13 -107.68 -2.14
C THR A 315 137.97 -107.76 -0.86
N ALA A 316 137.42 -108.23 0.27
CA ALA A 316 138.15 -108.40 1.54
C ALA A 316 138.17 -109.86 2.00
N ALA A 317 139.35 -110.36 2.40
CA ALA A 317 139.58 -111.77 2.76
C ALA A 317 139.19 -112.12 4.23
N PRO A 318 138.97 -113.40 4.58
CA PRO A 318 137.97 -113.78 5.59
C PRO A 318 138.51 -114.31 6.94
N THR A 319 137.60 -114.48 7.91
CA THR A 319 137.74 -115.33 9.11
C THR A 319 136.40 -115.90 9.60
N GLU A 320 136.46 -117.03 10.32
CA GLU A 320 135.32 -117.84 10.83
C GLU A 320 135.33 -117.86 12.39
N GLU A 321 134.41 -118.45 13.17
CA GLU A 321 133.27 -119.38 12.93
C GLU A 321 132.27 -119.32 14.13
N ARG A 322 131.21 -120.16 14.11
CA ARG A 322 130.46 -120.75 15.27
C ARG A 322 129.22 -120.10 15.90
N ARG A 323 128.42 -121.00 16.48
CA ARG A 323 127.05 -120.88 17.02
C ARG A 323 127.02 -121.08 18.54
N GLY A 324 126.03 -120.49 19.20
CA GLY A 324 125.57 -120.82 20.55
C GLY A 324 124.92 -119.59 21.20
N ARG A 325 123.69 -119.71 21.73
CA ARG A 325 122.99 -118.58 22.37
C ARG A 325 122.75 -118.91 23.85
N ASP A 326 123.29 -118.08 24.74
CA ASP A 326 123.27 -118.23 26.20
C ASP A 326 122.06 -117.52 26.83
N PRO A 327 121.59 -117.90 28.03
CA PRO A 327 120.45 -117.26 28.70
C PRO A 327 120.60 -115.75 28.96
N GLU A 328 121.84 -115.24 29.05
CA GLU A 328 122.14 -113.81 29.22
C GLU A 328 121.60 -112.92 28.08
N ASP A 329 121.40 -113.48 26.88
CA ASP A 329 120.81 -112.74 25.75
C ASP A 329 119.33 -112.40 26.00
N LEU A 330 118.59 -113.26 26.70
CA LEU A 330 117.18 -113.03 27.04
C LEU A 330 117.04 -111.99 28.15
N GLU A 331 117.97 -111.94 29.10
CA GLU A 331 118.02 -110.87 30.11
C GLU A 331 118.40 -109.51 29.48
N ARG A 332 119.30 -109.50 28.48
CA ARG A 332 119.59 -108.29 27.68
C ARG A 332 118.38 -107.84 26.83
N GLU A 333 117.62 -108.76 26.25
CA GLU A 333 116.37 -108.43 25.54
C GLU A 333 115.30 -107.88 26.52
N ALA A 334 115.14 -108.49 27.70
CA ALA A 334 114.22 -108.00 28.74
C ALA A 334 114.62 -106.62 29.28
N ALA A 335 115.92 -106.32 29.40
CA ALA A 335 116.41 -105.00 29.78
C ALA A 335 116.06 -103.94 28.71
N ARG A 336 116.27 -104.25 27.42
CA ARG A 336 115.90 -103.36 26.30
C ARG A 336 114.41 -103.09 26.22
N VAL A 337 113.56 -104.09 26.50
CA VAL A 337 112.10 -103.89 26.47
C VAL A 337 111.66 -102.95 27.59
N ARG A 338 112.24 -103.01 28.80
CA ARG A 338 111.96 -102.05 29.87
C ARG A 338 112.47 -100.64 29.55
N GLU A 339 113.61 -100.53 28.85
CA GLU A 339 114.13 -99.25 28.37
C GLU A 339 113.17 -98.61 27.35
N GLN A 340 112.65 -99.40 26.41
CA GLN A 340 111.61 -98.96 25.46
C GLN A 340 110.26 -98.63 26.12
N GLU A 341 109.85 -99.39 27.15
CA GLU A 341 108.65 -99.11 27.95
C GLU A 341 108.78 -97.75 28.65
N ALA A 342 109.93 -97.46 29.25
CA ALA A 342 110.23 -96.17 29.89
C ALA A 342 110.30 -95.01 28.87
N GLU A 343 110.87 -95.20 27.68
CA GLU A 343 110.84 -94.19 26.61
C GLU A 343 109.41 -93.90 26.13
N LEU A 344 108.58 -94.94 25.96
CA LEU A 344 107.19 -94.80 25.54
C LEU A 344 106.30 -94.15 26.61
N GLU A 345 106.51 -94.45 27.88
CA GLU A 345 105.78 -93.83 29.00
C GLU A 345 106.17 -92.35 29.17
N ALA A 346 107.45 -92.02 29.02
CA ALA A 346 107.91 -90.63 28.96
C ALA A 346 107.33 -89.86 27.76
N ALA A 347 107.25 -90.50 26.58
CA ALA A 347 106.62 -89.91 25.40
C ALA A 347 105.10 -89.71 25.57
N LEU A 348 104.43 -90.63 26.28
CA LEU A 348 103.00 -90.53 26.60
C LEU A 348 102.71 -89.35 27.54
N GLU A 349 103.50 -89.17 28.59
CA GLU A 349 103.35 -88.03 29.51
C GLU A 349 103.69 -86.69 28.83
N ALA A 350 104.72 -86.66 27.97
CA ALA A 350 104.99 -85.48 27.15
C ALA A 350 103.81 -85.12 26.22
N ALA A 351 103.17 -86.14 25.61
CA ALA A 351 101.99 -85.94 24.77
C ALA A 351 100.74 -85.53 25.56
N ARG A 352 100.57 -86.02 26.80
CA ARG A 352 99.51 -85.60 27.73
C ARG A 352 99.66 -84.15 28.13
N HIS A 353 100.85 -83.73 28.57
CA HIS A 353 101.13 -82.33 28.87
C HIS A 353 100.90 -81.42 27.66
N ALA A 354 101.36 -81.80 26.46
CA ALA A 354 101.09 -81.02 25.25
C ALA A 354 99.60 -80.93 24.89
N LEU A 355 98.80 -81.96 25.19
CA LEU A 355 97.35 -81.94 25.02
C LEU A 355 96.67 -81.02 26.05
N ASP A 356 97.06 -81.11 27.32
CA ASP A 356 96.51 -80.26 28.38
C ASP A 356 96.85 -78.78 28.14
N ASP A 357 98.08 -78.48 27.73
CA ASP A 357 98.51 -77.12 27.36
C ASP A 357 97.71 -76.57 26.16
N THR A 358 97.47 -77.39 25.13
CA THR A 358 96.68 -76.97 23.95
C THR A 358 95.19 -76.84 24.24
N VAL A 359 94.63 -77.68 25.13
CA VAL A 359 93.25 -77.55 25.63
C VAL A 359 93.10 -76.30 26.49
N ALA A 360 94.05 -76.02 27.39
CA ALA A 360 94.07 -74.80 28.19
C ALA A 360 94.19 -73.54 27.31
N HIS A 361 95.10 -73.53 26.34
CA HIS A 361 95.27 -72.43 25.40
C HIS A 361 94.02 -72.20 24.55
N ARG A 362 93.37 -73.27 24.06
CA ARG A 362 92.07 -73.17 23.36
C ARG A 362 90.99 -72.58 24.27
N ALA A 363 90.92 -73.01 25.54
CA ALA A 363 89.93 -72.49 26.49
C ALA A 363 90.20 -71.03 26.89
N GLU A 364 91.43 -70.53 26.77
CA GLU A 364 91.79 -69.11 26.89
C GLU A 364 91.25 -68.34 25.67
N LEU A 365 91.56 -68.80 24.45
CA LEU A 365 91.11 -68.18 23.19
C LEU A 365 89.57 -68.17 23.04
N GLU A 366 88.88 -69.21 23.49
CA GLU A 366 87.40 -69.25 23.51
C GLU A 366 86.81 -68.23 24.51
N ARG A 367 87.51 -67.94 25.62
CA ARG A 367 87.13 -66.87 26.57
C ARG A 367 87.39 -65.48 25.98
N GLU A 368 88.51 -65.28 25.30
CA GLU A 368 88.81 -64.02 24.59
C GLU A 368 87.81 -63.75 23.46
N LEU A 369 87.49 -64.75 22.64
CA LEU A 369 86.47 -64.66 21.59
C LEU A 369 85.10 -64.29 22.17
N ALA A 370 84.67 -64.98 23.23
CA ALA A 370 83.38 -64.69 23.88
C ALA A 370 83.32 -63.30 24.54
N ALA A 371 84.48 -62.73 24.92
CA ALA A 371 84.57 -61.36 25.40
C ALA A 371 84.40 -60.34 24.25
N GLU A 372 85.11 -60.52 23.14
CA GLU A 372 85.00 -59.59 22.01
C GLU A 372 83.68 -59.75 21.23
N GLU A 373 83.04 -60.92 21.20
CA GLU A 373 81.67 -61.07 20.69
C GLU A 373 80.64 -60.27 21.50
N ARG A 374 80.80 -60.19 22.82
CA ARG A 374 79.96 -59.34 23.68
C ARG A 374 80.23 -57.87 23.41
N ARG A 375 81.50 -57.48 23.33
CA ARG A 375 81.93 -56.11 23.03
C ARG A 375 81.40 -55.65 21.66
N LEU A 376 81.43 -56.51 20.64
CA LEU A 376 80.84 -56.26 19.33
C LEU A 376 79.31 -56.08 19.40
N LYS A 377 78.61 -56.89 20.19
CA LYS A 377 77.16 -56.73 20.43
C LYS A 377 76.82 -55.42 21.13
N ASP A 378 77.57 -55.04 22.15
CA ASP A 378 77.33 -53.81 22.91
C ASP A 378 77.63 -52.57 22.04
N VAL A 379 78.70 -52.59 21.24
CA VAL A 379 78.99 -51.55 20.23
C VAL A 379 77.92 -51.48 19.15
N ALA A 380 77.48 -52.63 18.61
CA ALA A 380 76.41 -52.66 17.61
C ALA A 380 75.08 -52.11 18.15
N ARG A 381 74.77 -52.38 19.42
CA ARG A 381 73.60 -51.82 20.11
C ARG A 381 73.73 -50.30 20.32
N ALA A 382 74.88 -49.82 20.79
CA ALA A 382 75.13 -48.39 20.93
C ALA A 382 75.04 -47.62 19.58
N ILE A 383 75.50 -48.24 18.49
CA ILE A 383 75.37 -47.69 17.12
C ILE A 383 73.90 -47.64 16.69
N ALA A 384 73.10 -48.68 16.99
CA ALA A 384 71.67 -48.70 16.70
C ALA A 384 70.90 -47.63 17.49
N ASP A 385 71.14 -47.54 18.80
CA ASP A 385 70.52 -46.56 19.69
C ASP A 385 70.88 -45.11 19.27
N ARG A 386 72.14 -44.85 18.89
CA ARG A 386 72.57 -43.53 18.35
C ARG A 386 71.93 -43.24 16.99
N ARG A 387 71.77 -44.23 16.11
CA ARG A 387 71.06 -44.07 14.82
C ARG A 387 69.58 -43.73 15.02
N GLU A 388 68.89 -44.41 15.93
CA GLU A 388 67.49 -44.10 16.25
C GLU A 388 67.35 -42.70 16.87
N GLY A 389 68.24 -42.34 17.80
CA GLY A 389 68.29 -41.01 18.40
C GLY A 389 68.47 -39.89 17.36
N LEU A 390 69.41 -40.05 16.44
CA LEU A 390 69.68 -39.13 15.34
C LEU A 390 68.50 -39.04 14.35
N ALA A 391 67.89 -40.17 13.97
CA ALA A 391 66.73 -40.19 13.07
C ALA A 391 65.53 -39.46 13.70
N ARG A 392 65.30 -39.65 15.00
CA ARG A 392 64.24 -38.96 15.76
C ARG A 392 64.49 -37.46 15.85
N LEU A 393 65.73 -37.04 16.16
CA LEU A 393 66.09 -35.61 16.21
C LEU A 393 65.94 -34.95 14.83
N ASN A 394 66.43 -35.58 13.75
CA ASN A 394 66.22 -35.09 12.39
C ASN A 394 64.72 -34.94 12.03
N GLY A 395 63.90 -35.93 12.40
CA GLY A 395 62.45 -35.84 12.23
C GLY A 395 61.80 -34.69 13.01
N GLN A 396 62.26 -34.44 14.24
CA GLN A 396 61.78 -33.33 15.07
C GLN A 396 62.18 -31.97 14.50
N VAL A 397 63.44 -31.80 14.06
CA VAL A 397 63.92 -30.59 13.36
C VAL A 397 63.13 -30.34 12.07
N GLY A 398 62.90 -31.38 11.26
CA GLY A 398 62.10 -31.29 10.03
C GLY A 398 60.66 -30.85 10.29
N ALA A 399 60.04 -31.37 11.35
CA ALA A 399 58.70 -31.00 11.77
C ALA A 399 58.60 -29.56 12.33
N ALA A 400 59.60 -29.12 13.11
CA ALA A 400 59.66 -27.74 13.62
C ALA A 400 59.88 -26.72 12.47
N ARG A 401 60.82 -26.99 11.56
CA ARG A 401 61.05 -26.16 10.36
C ARG A 401 59.81 -26.10 9.45
N SER A 402 59.08 -27.21 9.30
CA SER A 402 57.83 -27.23 8.53
C SER A 402 56.72 -26.40 9.18
N ARG A 403 56.63 -26.41 10.52
CA ARG A 403 55.71 -25.53 11.28
C ARG A 403 56.07 -24.06 11.11
N ALA A 404 57.35 -23.69 11.21
CA ALA A 404 57.81 -22.33 10.97
C ALA A 404 57.48 -21.84 9.54
N ALA A 405 57.78 -22.65 8.52
CA ALA A 405 57.45 -22.32 7.13
C ALA A 405 55.93 -22.15 6.90
N ALA A 406 55.10 -22.98 7.53
CA ALA A 406 53.64 -22.85 7.47
C ALA A 406 53.12 -21.59 8.18
N ALA A 407 53.71 -21.24 9.34
CA ALA A 407 53.37 -20.00 10.06
C ALA A 407 53.73 -18.76 9.23
N GLN A 408 54.92 -18.72 8.61
CA GLN A 408 55.32 -17.63 7.70
C GLN A 408 54.35 -17.46 6.53
N ALA A 409 53.99 -18.56 5.84
CA ALA A 409 53.06 -18.50 4.72
C ALA A 409 51.64 -18.03 5.12
N GLU A 410 51.23 -18.26 6.36
CA GLU A 410 49.97 -17.73 6.90
C GLU A 410 50.08 -16.25 7.29
N ILE A 411 51.22 -15.80 7.84
CA ILE A 411 51.50 -14.37 8.08
C ILE A 411 51.42 -13.59 6.75
N ASP A 412 52.09 -14.07 5.70
CA ASP A 412 52.13 -13.39 4.40
C ASP A 412 50.71 -13.26 3.80
N ARG A 413 49.90 -14.31 3.92
CA ARG A 413 48.48 -14.31 3.50
C ARG A 413 47.63 -13.32 4.31
N LEU A 414 47.78 -13.31 5.63
CA LEU A 414 47.03 -12.44 6.53
C LEU A 414 47.45 -10.97 6.38
N ALA A 415 48.73 -10.70 6.08
CA ALA A 415 49.24 -9.37 5.77
C ALA A 415 48.62 -8.83 4.47
N LEU A 416 48.58 -9.63 3.40
CA LEU A 416 47.91 -9.26 2.14
C LEU A 416 46.42 -8.96 2.37
N ALA A 417 45.71 -9.85 3.06
CA ALA A 417 44.28 -9.67 3.36
C ALA A 417 44.01 -8.44 4.24
N ARG A 418 44.90 -8.12 5.19
CA ARG A 418 44.86 -6.89 6.00
C ARG A 418 44.98 -5.66 5.11
N ASP A 419 45.94 -5.64 4.19
CA ASP A 419 46.23 -4.45 3.38
C ASP A 419 45.15 -4.21 2.32
N GLU A 420 44.64 -5.26 1.68
CA GLU A 420 43.45 -5.18 0.81
C GLU A 420 42.20 -4.67 1.56
N ALA A 421 41.97 -5.15 2.79
CA ALA A 421 40.86 -4.66 3.62
C ALA A 421 41.07 -3.20 4.05
N ARG A 422 42.31 -2.80 4.33
CA ARG A 422 42.66 -1.42 4.70
C ARG A 422 42.49 -0.45 3.54
N GLU A 423 42.92 -0.81 2.33
CA GLU A 423 42.67 -0.01 1.12
C GLU A 423 41.17 0.16 0.86
N ARG A 424 40.38 -0.93 0.96
CA ARG A 424 38.92 -0.86 0.84
C ARG A 424 38.31 0.09 1.87
N ALA A 425 38.77 0.05 3.12
CA ALA A 425 38.29 0.93 4.17
C ALA A 425 38.61 2.41 3.90
N VAL A 426 39.82 2.72 3.43
CA VAL A 426 40.24 4.09 3.08
C VAL A 426 39.42 4.63 1.91
N ARG A 427 39.31 3.88 0.80
CA ARG A 427 38.52 4.33 -0.38
C ARG A 427 37.05 4.54 -0.03
N ALA A 428 36.44 3.64 0.74
CA ALA A 428 35.06 3.80 1.18
C ALA A 428 34.86 5.00 2.13
N GLN A 429 35.88 5.37 2.92
CA GLN A 429 35.85 6.57 3.76
C GLN A 429 36.03 7.86 2.93
N GLU A 430 36.91 7.86 1.92
CA GLU A 430 37.09 8.99 1.00
C GLU A 430 35.82 9.25 0.19
N GLU A 431 35.21 8.19 -0.37
CA GLU A 431 33.89 8.26 -1.03
C GLU A 431 32.79 8.76 -0.07
N TYR A 432 32.81 8.33 1.19
CA TYR A 432 31.87 8.79 2.22
C TYR A 432 32.02 10.29 2.53
N GLU A 433 33.22 10.80 2.77
CA GLU A 433 33.41 12.23 3.07
C GLU A 433 33.12 13.12 1.85
N ALA A 434 33.44 12.67 0.63
CA ALA A 434 33.07 13.37 -0.60
C ALA A 434 31.55 13.49 -0.77
N LEU A 435 30.84 12.38 -0.60
CA LEU A 435 29.37 12.33 -0.72
C LEU A 435 28.67 13.08 0.45
N LYS A 436 29.33 13.18 1.61
CA LYS A 436 28.81 13.92 2.76
C LYS A 436 28.89 15.43 2.54
N ALA A 437 29.97 15.91 1.93
CA ALA A 437 30.07 17.32 1.52
C ALA A 437 29.00 17.70 0.47
N GLU A 438 28.60 16.75 -0.39
CA GLU A 438 27.47 16.92 -1.32
C GLU A 438 26.12 17.04 -0.59
N VAL A 439 25.88 16.22 0.44
CA VAL A 439 24.67 16.35 1.29
C VAL A 439 24.63 17.66 2.05
N ASP A 440 25.75 18.11 2.63
CA ASP A 440 25.81 19.39 3.34
C ASP A 440 25.45 20.58 2.41
N GLY A 441 25.72 20.46 1.11
CA GLY A 441 25.25 21.40 0.07
C GLY A 441 23.75 21.28 -0.22
N LEU A 442 23.25 20.06 -0.45
CA LEU A 442 21.81 19.80 -0.69
C LEU A 442 20.92 20.25 0.48
N ASP A 443 21.41 20.21 1.72
CA ASP A 443 20.70 20.66 2.91
C ASP A 443 20.52 22.18 2.97
N ALA A 444 21.48 22.95 2.43
CA ALA A 444 21.36 24.40 2.27
C ALA A 444 20.33 24.78 1.19
N ASP A 445 20.31 24.05 0.08
CA ASP A 445 19.35 24.26 -1.01
C ASP A 445 17.91 23.89 -0.58
N ASP A 446 17.71 22.79 0.17
CA ASP A 446 16.38 22.43 0.72
C ASP A 446 15.88 23.49 1.72
N THR A 447 16.76 24.13 2.49
CA THR A 447 16.32 25.20 3.43
C THR A 447 15.82 26.45 2.70
N ASP A 448 16.54 26.94 1.67
CA ASP A 448 16.05 28.03 0.81
C ASP A 448 14.73 27.65 0.09
N LEU A 449 14.65 26.44 -0.46
CA LEU A 449 13.48 25.98 -1.18
C LEU A 449 12.25 25.82 -0.25
N ALA A 450 12.46 25.39 1.00
CA ALA A 450 11.43 25.31 2.02
C ALA A 450 10.92 26.70 2.45
N GLU A 451 11.80 27.69 2.59
CA GLU A 451 11.42 29.08 2.87
C GLU A 451 10.58 29.68 1.73
N ARG A 452 11.01 29.48 0.47
CA ARG A 452 10.25 29.93 -0.72
C ARG A 452 8.87 29.28 -0.80
N HIS A 453 8.77 27.98 -0.55
CA HIS A 453 7.50 27.26 -0.53
C HIS A 453 6.59 27.70 0.64
N ARG A 454 7.14 28.09 1.80
CA ARG A 454 6.38 28.71 2.90
C ARG A 454 5.80 30.05 2.46
N ALA A 455 6.63 30.95 1.92
CA ALA A 455 6.20 32.26 1.43
C ALA A 455 5.15 32.17 0.30
N ALA A 456 5.28 31.19 -0.61
CA ALA A 456 4.27 30.93 -1.64
C ALA A 456 2.92 30.49 -1.06
N ARG A 457 2.91 29.69 0.03
CA ARG A 457 1.68 29.29 0.72
C ARG A 457 1.02 30.44 1.46
N GLU A 458 1.80 31.32 2.07
CA GLU A 458 1.29 32.55 2.70
C GLU A 458 0.61 33.45 1.65
N ARG A 459 1.26 33.68 0.51
CA ARG A 459 0.65 34.40 -0.63
C ARG A 459 -0.62 33.73 -1.19
N LEU A 460 -0.68 32.39 -1.21
CA LEU A 460 -1.89 31.68 -1.62
C LEU A 460 -3.04 31.89 -0.61
N ALA A 461 -2.75 31.84 0.69
CA ALA A 461 -3.75 32.09 1.73
C ALA A 461 -4.29 33.52 1.65
N GLU A 462 -3.43 34.52 1.44
CA GLU A 462 -3.81 35.92 1.21
C GLU A 462 -4.68 36.10 -0.06
N ALA A 463 -4.36 35.37 -1.14
CA ALA A 463 -5.16 35.41 -2.36
C ALA A 463 -6.53 34.72 -2.17
N GLU A 464 -6.61 33.65 -1.37
CA GLU A 464 -7.86 32.95 -1.06
C GLU A 464 -8.77 33.74 -0.12
N THR A 465 -8.21 34.50 0.84
CA THR A 465 -9.01 35.45 1.65
C THR A 465 -9.52 36.61 0.79
N ALA A 466 -8.67 37.24 -0.01
CA ALA A 466 -9.06 38.32 -0.92
C ALA A 466 -10.15 37.90 -1.92
N LEU A 467 -10.05 36.69 -2.50
CA LEU A 467 -11.08 36.14 -3.39
C LEU A 467 -12.40 35.87 -2.65
N THR A 468 -12.33 35.42 -1.40
CA THR A 468 -13.53 35.19 -0.56
C THR A 468 -14.23 36.51 -0.22
N GLU A 469 -13.47 37.58 0.02
CA GLU A 469 -14.01 38.92 0.26
C GLU A 469 -14.61 39.53 -1.01
N ALA A 470 -13.93 39.44 -2.15
CA ALA A 470 -14.44 39.88 -3.45
C ALA A 470 -15.79 39.20 -3.78
N ARG A 471 -15.88 37.87 -3.65
CA ARG A 471 -17.13 37.11 -3.84
C ARG A 471 -18.27 37.54 -2.92
N ARG A 472 -17.95 37.86 -1.66
CA ARG A 472 -18.94 38.40 -0.72
C ARG A 472 -19.42 39.79 -1.15
N ALA A 473 -18.52 40.64 -1.64
CA ALA A 473 -18.87 41.97 -2.15
C ALA A 473 -19.73 41.90 -3.44
N VAL A 474 -19.39 41.03 -4.39
CA VAL A 474 -20.19 40.77 -5.60
C VAL A 474 -21.59 40.29 -5.21
N THR A 475 -21.69 39.18 -4.45
CA THR A 475 -22.99 38.57 -4.11
C THR A 475 -23.89 39.43 -3.23
N THR A 476 -23.33 40.33 -2.40
CA THR A 476 -24.14 41.30 -1.63
C THR A 476 -24.63 42.45 -2.49
N THR A 477 -23.81 42.99 -3.39
CA THR A 477 -24.20 44.04 -4.34
C THR A 477 -25.21 43.53 -5.37
N GLU A 478 -25.03 42.32 -5.90
CA GLU A 478 -26.00 41.70 -6.82
C GLU A 478 -27.37 41.46 -6.16
N ARG A 479 -27.39 41.04 -4.89
CA ARG A 479 -28.65 40.92 -4.13
C ARG A 479 -29.35 42.25 -3.95
N ARG A 480 -28.60 43.34 -3.68
CA ARG A 480 -29.15 44.70 -3.65
C ARG A 480 -29.72 45.07 -5.02
N ARG A 481 -28.94 44.91 -6.10
CA ARG A 481 -29.39 45.20 -7.47
C ARG A 481 -30.66 44.44 -7.85
N ALA A 482 -30.76 43.16 -7.50
CA ALA A 482 -31.96 42.36 -7.74
C ALA A 482 -33.18 42.83 -6.90
N ALA A 483 -32.97 43.27 -5.66
CA ALA A 483 -34.04 43.83 -4.83
C ALA A 483 -34.51 45.20 -5.35
N THR A 484 -33.60 46.10 -5.73
CA THR A 484 -33.92 47.39 -6.35
C THR A 484 -34.59 47.20 -7.72
N GLN A 485 -34.15 46.24 -8.54
CA GLN A 485 -34.81 45.87 -9.80
C GLN A 485 -36.26 45.42 -9.56
N ALA A 486 -36.49 44.51 -8.62
CA ALA A 486 -37.84 44.04 -8.30
C ALA A 486 -38.74 45.16 -7.74
N ARG A 487 -38.17 46.10 -6.97
CA ARG A 487 -38.88 47.30 -6.48
C ARG A 487 -39.23 48.23 -7.64
N HIS A 488 -38.29 48.52 -8.53
CA HIS A 488 -38.50 49.32 -9.74
C HIS A 488 -39.60 48.71 -10.63
N GLU A 489 -39.54 47.41 -10.92
CA GLU A 489 -40.57 46.71 -11.71
C GLU A 489 -41.96 46.76 -11.05
N ALA A 490 -42.04 46.60 -9.72
CA ALA A 490 -43.30 46.68 -8.99
C ALA A 490 -43.90 48.11 -9.00
N LEU A 491 -43.07 49.15 -8.84
CA LEU A 491 -43.50 50.55 -8.90
C LEU A 491 -43.91 50.95 -10.33
N ALA A 492 -43.14 50.53 -11.34
CA ALA A 492 -43.46 50.74 -12.76
C ALA A 492 -44.76 50.04 -13.18
N LEU A 493 -45.08 48.88 -12.59
CA LEU A 493 -46.39 48.24 -12.76
C LEU A 493 -47.52 49.06 -12.09
N GLY A 494 -47.23 49.69 -10.94
CA GLY A 494 -48.17 50.52 -10.17
C GLY A 494 -48.63 51.79 -10.89
N LEU A 495 -47.79 52.39 -11.74
CA LEU A 495 -48.14 53.54 -12.60
C LEU A 495 -49.22 53.18 -13.64
N ARG A 496 -49.32 51.90 -14.05
CA ARG A 496 -50.30 51.42 -15.04
C ARG A 496 -51.65 51.09 -14.39
N ARG A 497 -52.32 52.08 -13.81
CA ARG A 497 -53.70 51.92 -13.29
C ARG A 497 -54.71 51.69 -14.42
N LYS A 498 -55.71 50.85 -14.18
CA LYS A 498 -56.85 50.58 -15.08
C LYS A 498 -58.00 51.56 -14.88
N ASP A 499 -57.66 52.84 -14.75
CA ASP A 499 -58.63 53.93 -14.64
C ASP A 499 -58.89 54.55 -16.02
N GLY A 500 -59.73 55.59 -16.11
CA GLY A 500 -60.07 56.23 -17.39
C GLY A 500 -58.87 56.83 -18.14
N THR A 501 -57.78 57.14 -17.43
CA THR A 501 -56.50 57.52 -18.03
C THR A 501 -55.83 56.36 -18.78
N GLY A 502 -55.90 55.13 -18.25
CA GLY A 502 -55.38 53.93 -18.92
C GLY A 502 -56.10 53.61 -20.23
N ILE A 503 -57.44 53.74 -20.26
CA ILE A 503 -58.25 53.51 -21.47
C ILE A 503 -57.87 54.49 -22.60
N LEU A 504 -57.53 55.73 -22.26
CA LEU A 504 -57.08 56.74 -23.22
C LEU A 504 -55.67 56.46 -23.77
N LEU A 505 -54.77 55.93 -22.94
CA LEU A 505 -53.41 55.53 -23.36
C LEU A 505 -53.45 54.29 -24.29
N ASP A 506 -54.26 53.28 -23.95
CA ASP A 506 -54.48 52.10 -24.80
C ASP A 506 -55.18 52.46 -26.13
N SER A 507 -55.93 53.56 -26.17
CA SER A 507 -56.66 54.06 -27.35
C SER A 507 -55.88 55.08 -28.20
N THR A 508 -54.57 55.20 -28.00
CA THR A 508 -53.69 56.16 -28.72
C THR A 508 -53.75 56.06 -30.26
N ALA A 509 -54.15 54.91 -30.82
CA ALA A 509 -54.37 54.76 -32.27
C ALA A 509 -55.60 55.53 -32.82
N HIS A 510 -56.49 56.03 -31.96
CA HIS A 510 -57.74 56.69 -32.33
C HIS A 510 -57.83 58.17 -31.90
N LEU A 511 -56.84 58.67 -31.15
CA LEU A 511 -56.80 60.05 -30.65
C LEU A 511 -55.52 60.74 -31.13
N THR A 512 -55.68 61.81 -31.92
CA THR A 512 -54.55 62.65 -32.34
C THR A 512 -54.30 63.75 -31.32
N GLY A 513 -53.05 63.90 -30.88
CA GLY A 513 -52.63 64.96 -29.94
C GLY A 513 -52.63 64.59 -28.46
N LEU A 514 -52.58 63.31 -28.09
CA LEU A 514 -52.20 62.88 -26.74
C LEU A 514 -50.68 62.93 -26.58
N LEU A 515 -50.17 63.55 -25.52
CA LEU A 515 -48.73 63.69 -25.24
C LEU A 515 -48.20 62.64 -24.24
N GLY A 516 -49.06 62.09 -23.38
CA GLY A 516 -48.71 61.08 -22.37
C GLY A 516 -49.20 61.45 -20.96
N PRO A 517 -48.88 60.65 -19.93
CA PRO A 517 -49.14 61.01 -18.53
C PRO A 517 -48.39 62.28 -18.14
N ALA A 518 -49.04 63.19 -17.42
CA ALA A 518 -48.39 64.40 -16.92
C ALA A 518 -47.23 64.05 -15.97
N ALA A 519 -47.41 63.04 -15.11
CA ALA A 519 -46.37 62.55 -14.20
C ALA A 519 -45.06 62.13 -14.91
N GLU A 520 -45.11 61.53 -16.09
CA GLU A 520 -43.93 61.15 -16.89
C GLU A 520 -43.25 62.36 -17.58
N LEU A 521 -43.98 63.47 -17.74
CA LEU A 521 -43.51 64.69 -18.43
C LEU A 521 -43.11 65.82 -17.46
N LEU A 522 -43.27 65.60 -16.15
CA LEU A 522 -42.97 66.55 -15.08
C LEU A 522 -41.75 66.05 -14.27
N THR A 523 -40.65 66.78 -14.31
CA THR A 523 -39.50 66.53 -13.43
C THR A 523 -39.57 67.45 -12.22
N VAL A 524 -39.72 66.88 -11.03
CA VAL A 524 -39.79 67.60 -9.75
C VAL A 524 -38.41 67.68 -9.09
N THR A 525 -38.18 68.72 -8.29
CA THR A 525 -36.98 68.85 -7.45
C THR A 525 -37.08 67.93 -6.24
N PRO A 526 -36.08 67.08 -5.94
CA PRO A 526 -36.12 66.13 -4.83
C PRO A 526 -36.54 66.74 -3.49
N GLY A 527 -37.51 66.12 -2.82
CA GLY A 527 -38.05 66.56 -1.53
C GLY A 527 -39.25 67.52 -1.60
N TYR A 528 -39.72 67.86 -2.81
CA TYR A 528 -40.89 68.72 -3.03
C TYR A 528 -42.06 67.99 -3.74
N GLU A 529 -41.99 66.66 -3.85
CA GLU A 529 -42.97 65.83 -4.55
C GLU A 529 -44.36 65.90 -3.90
N ILE A 530 -44.43 65.76 -2.57
CA ILE A 530 -45.66 65.79 -1.78
C ILE A 530 -46.36 67.17 -1.88
N PRO A 531 -45.70 68.32 -1.59
CA PRO A 531 -46.34 69.63 -1.74
C PRO A 531 -46.74 69.93 -3.18
N LEU A 532 -45.98 69.49 -4.19
CA LEU A 532 -46.35 69.73 -5.59
C LEU A 532 -47.50 68.82 -6.07
N ALA A 533 -47.53 67.55 -5.65
CA ALA A 533 -48.66 66.67 -5.90
C ALA A 533 -49.96 67.23 -5.30
N ALA A 534 -49.89 67.73 -4.06
CA ALA A 534 -51.00 68.44 -3.42
C ALA A 534 -51.40 69.70 -4.20
N ALA A 535 -50.45 70.54 -4.59
CA ALA A 535 -50.69 71.77 -5.35
C ALA A 535 -51.34 71.54 -6.72
N PHE A 536 -50.96 70.47 -7.43
CA PHE A 536 -51.60 70.08 -8.68
C PHE A 536 -52.95 69.37 -8.47
N GLY A 537 -53.14 68.67 -7.34
CA GLY A 537 -54.34 67.92 -7.02
C GLY A 537 -54.72 66.95 -8.15
N ALA A 538 -55.96 67.04 -8.65
CA ALA A 538 -56.42 66.21 -9.77
C ALA A 538 -55.62 66.41 -11.09
N ALA A 539 -54.80 67.46 -11.22
CA ALA A 539 -53.90 67.64 -12.37
C ALA A 539 -52.61 66.82 -12.28
N ALA A 540 -52.23 66.30 -11.10
CA ALA A 540 -51.06 65.42 -10.93
C ALA A 540 -51.27 64.07 -11.67
N ASP A 541 -52.50 63.57 -11.66
CA ASP A 541 -52.91 62.31 -12.32
C ASP A 541 -53.44 62.54 -13.76
N ALA A 542 -53.22 63.73 -14.35
CA ALA A 542 -53.76 64.07 -15.67
C ALA A 542 -52.98 63.50 -16.86
N LEU A 543 -53.64 63.40 -18.02
CA LEU A 543 -52.98 63.18 -19.30
C LEU A 543 -52.73 64.50 -20.01
N ALA A 544 -51.50 64.72 -20.50
CA ALA A 544 -51.16 65.86 -21.33
C ALA A 544 -51.74 65.72 -22.75
N VAL A 545 -52.29 66.80 -23.29
CA VAL A 545 -52.88 66.88 -24.64
C VAL A 545 -52.50 68.18 -25.33
N THR A 546 -52.29 68.15 -26.65
CA THR A 546 -51.74 69.30 -27.40
C THR A 546 -52.69 70.49 -27.55
N ASN A 547 -54.01 70.27 -27.51
CA ASN A 547 -54.99 71.33 -27.75
C ASN A 547 -56.39 70.99 -27.15
N PRO A 548 -57.29 71.98 -26.99
CA PRO A 548 -58.62 71.77 -26.42
C PRO A 548 -59.53 70.83 -27.23
N THR A 549 -59.34 70.71 -28.55
CA THR A 549 -60.13 69.82 -29.40
C THR A 549 -59.78 68.36 -29.11
N SER A 550 -58.49 68.03 -29.05
CA SER A 550 -58.01 66.70 -28.62
C SER A 550 -58.48 66.35 -27.21
N ALA A 551 -58.55 67.32 -26.30
CA ALA A 551 -59.12 67.12 -24.97
C ALA A 551 -60.62 66.76 -25.00
N ALA A 552 -61.39 67.48 -25.81
CA ALA A 552 -62.82 67.21 -25.98
C ALA A 552 -63.08 65.83 -26.64
N ASP A 553 -62.24 65.41 -27.58
CA ASP A 553 -62.36 64.10 -28.22
C ASP A 553 -61.99 62.94 -27.29
N ALA A 554 -60.97 63.11 -26.44
CA ALA A 554 -60.66 62.16 -25.36
C ALA A 554 -61.84 62.00 -24.38
N LEU A 555 -62.46 63.10 -23.94
CA LEU A 555 -63.63 63.04 -23.05
C LEU A 555 -64.86 62.42 -23.74
N ARG A 556 -65.07 62.67 -25.03
CA ARG A 556 -66.12 62.01 -25.84
C ARG A 556 -65.88 60.51 -25.96
N LEU A 557 -64.63 60.06 -26.06
CA LEU A 557 -64.30 58.63 -26.11
C LEU A 557 -64.63 57.94 -24.79
N LEU A 558 -64.23 58.52 -23.65
CA LEU A 558 -64.58 58.00 -22.32
C LEU A 558 -66.09 57.91 -22.11
N HIS A 559 -66.85 58.93 -22.52
CA HIS A 559 -68.31 58.92 -22.40
C HIS A 559 -68.98 57.87 -23.32
N LYS A 560 -68.38 57.53 -24.47
CA LYS A 560 -68.88 56.46 -25.36
C LYS A 560 -68.58 55.04 -24.86
N GLN A 561 -67.57 54.88 -24.00
CA GLN A 561 -67.09 53.58 -23.53
C GLN A 561 -67.39 53.32 -22.03
N ASP A 562 -68.13 54.22 -21.37
CA ASP A 562 -68.31 54.25 -19.91
C ASP A 562 -66.98 54.14 -19.12
N GLY A 563 -65.90 54.70 -19.69
CA GLY A 563 -64.52 54.53 -19.22
C GLY A 563 -64.16 55.28 -17.93
N GLY A 564 -65.13 55.74 -17.14
CA GLY A 564 -64.90 56.49 -15.91
C GLY A 564 -64.49 57.95 -16.13
N ARG A 565 -63.65 58.48 -15.23
CA ARG A 565 -63.18 59.88 -15.24
C ARG A 565 -61.68 59.96 -15.51
N ALA A 566 -61.25 61.03 -16.18
CA ALA A 566 -59.84 61.38 -16.36
C ALA A 566 -59.69 62.91 -16.28
N ALA A 567 -58.56 63.36 -15.73
CA ALA A 567 -58.12 64.75 -15.84
C ALA A 567 -57.24 64.92 -17.10
N LEU A 568 -57.33 66.07 -17.76
CA LEU A 568 -56.57 66.36 -18.98
C LEU A 568 -55.87 67.72 -18.83
N LEU A 569 -54.55 67.75 -19.05
CA LEU A 569 -53.72 68.95 -18.99
C LEU A 569 -53.43 69.41 -20.41
N ILE A 570 -54.02 70.53 -20.81
CA ILE A 570 -53.92 71.05 -22.17
C ILE A 570 -52.63 71.89 -22.31
N ALA A 571 -51.82 71.59 -23.31
CA ALA A 571 -50.67 72.41 -23.69
C ALA A 571 -51.12 73.83 -24.06
N GLY A 572 -50.40 74.83 -23.56
CA GLY A 572 -50.80 76.22 -23.67
C GLY A 572 -50.53 76.78 -25.06
N LEU A 573 -51.50 77.52 -25.62
CA LEU A 573 -51.19 78.57 -26.59
C LEU A 573 -50.42 79.69 -25.87
N GLU A 574 -49.43 80.29 -26.52
CA GLU A 574 -48.59 81.36 -25.95
C GLU A 574 -49.36 82.67 -25.74
N ASP A 575 -50.15 82.75 -24.67
CA ASP A 575 -50.65 83.99 -24.10
C ASP A 575 -50.13 84.13 -22.66
N ALA A 576 -48.88 84.60 -22.53
CA ALA A 576 -48.38 85.06 -21.25
C ALA A 576 -49.10 86.36 -20.86
N PRO A 577 -49.73 86.46 -19.68
CA PRO A 577 -50.21 87.74 -19.18
C PRO A 577 -49.00 88.62 -18.85
N GLN A 578 -48.61 89.46 -19.81
CA GLN A 578 -47.73 90.59 -19.55
C GLN A 578 -48.32 91.40 -18.39
N ARG A 579 -47.50 91.83 -17.43
CA ARG A 579 -47.92 92.69 -16.31
C ARG A 579 -48.55 93.98 -16.85
N GLY A 580 -49.87 93.99 -16.97
CA GLY A 580 -50.62 95.03 -17.65
C GLY A 580 -50.67 96.31 -16.83
N ALA A 581 -50.13 97.40 -17.38
CA ALA A 581 -50.30 98.73 -16.81
C ALA A 581 -51.77 99.18 -16.97
N GLY A 582 -52.45 99.46 -15.85
CA GLY A 582 -53.89 99.80 -15.84
C GLY A 582 -54.36 100.35 -14.49
N ASN A 583 -54.05 101.63 -14.24
CA ASN A 583 -54.41 102.45 -13.08
C ASN A 583 -55.62 102.01 -12.20
N CYS A 584 -55.39 101.82 -10.90
CA CYS A 584 -55.74 102.81 -9.86
C CYS A 584 -55.31 102.40 -8.43
N ALA A 585 -55.12 103.39 -7.55
CA ALA A 585 -54.90 103.28 -6.09
C ALA A 585 -53.58 102.64 -5.58
N SER A 586 -52.55 103.48 -5.56
CA SER A 586 -51.44 103.54 -4.58
C SER A 586 -51.44 102.57 -3.38
N HIS A 587 -50.39 101.75 -3.27
CA HIS A 587 -49.35 101.91 -2.23
C HIS A 587 -48.09 101.07 -2.59
N PRO A 588 -46.90 101.68 -2.73
CA PRO A 588 -45.65 100.94 -2.79
C PRO A 588 -45.13 100.69 -1.38
N ILE A 589 -45.08 99.43 -0.96
CA ILE A 589 -44.26 98.98 0.17
C ILE A 589 -43.37 97.87 -0.35
N ALA A 590 -42.10 98.20 -0.54
CA ALA A 590 -41.05 97.19 -0.58
C ALA A 590 -40.64 96.87 0.87
N PRO A 591 -40.61 95.61 1.29
CA PRO A 591 -39.73 95.15 2.36
C PRO A 591 -38.29 95.04 1.85
N ALA A 592 -37.36 94.86 2.78
CA ALA A 592 -35.94 94.61 2.49
C ALA A 592 -35.73 93.24 1.81
N PRO A 593 -34.60 93.01 1.12
CA PRO A 593 -34.21 91.65 0.73
C PRO A 593 -33.95 90.82 2.00
N ASP A 594 -34.55 89.62 2.05
CA ASP A 594 -33.89 88.35 2.44
C ASP A 594 -34.90 87.17 2.57
N ASP A 595 -36.22 87.44 2.64
CA ASP A 595 -37.29 86.41 2.59
C ASP A 595 -38.37 86.75 1.54
N GLU A 596 -38.06 86.54 0.25
CA GLU A 596 -39.09 86.55 -0.81
C GLU A 596 -39.64 85.11 -0.99
N PRO A 597 -40.95 84.86 -0.77
CA PRO A 597 -41.50 83.51 -0.77
C PRO A 597 -41.35 82.83 -2.14
N ILE A 598 -40.66 81.68 -2.17
CA ILE A 598 -40.34 80.99 -3.41
C ILE A 598 -41.60 80.31 -3.95
N LEU A 599 -42.07 80.79 -5.11
CA LEU A 599 -43.21 80.21 -5.82
C LEU A 599 -42.94 78.75 -6.21
N ALA A 600 -43.97 77.90 -6.06
CA ALA A 600 -43.92 76.47 -6.33
C ALA A 600 -43.47 76.14 -7.77
N GLU A 601 -43.74 77.02 -8.74
CA GLU A 601 -43.32 76.87 -10.15
C GLU A 601 -41.80 76.72 -10.35
N LYS A 602 -40.97 77.16 -9.40
CA LYS A 602 -39.50 77.06 -9.48
C LYS A 602 -38.98 75.63 -9.30
N TYR A 603 -39.77 74.78 -8.65
CA TYR A 603 -39.41 73.41 -8.27
C TYR A 603 -39.82 72.35 -9.30
N VAL A 604 -40.50 72.74 -10.39
CA VAL A 604 -40.99 71.85 -11.46
C VAL A 604 -40.34 72.21 -12.80
N ARG A 605 -39.97 71.19 -13.58
CA ARG A 605 -39.54 71.32 -14.98
C ARG A 605 -40.42 70.46 -15.89
N ALA A 606 -40.71 70.94 -17.08
CA ALA A 606 -41.53 70.24 -18.07
C ALA A 606 -41.18 70.72 -19.50
N PRO A 607 -41.66 70.02 -20.55
CA PRO A 607 -41.62 70.50 -21.93
C PRO A 607 -42.19 71.92 -22.07
N SER A 608 -41.60 72.72 -22.97
CA SER A 608 -41.94 74.14 -23.17
C SER A 608 -43.41 74.40 -23.48
N GLU A 609 -44.09 73.43 -24.10
CA GLU A 609 -45.52 73.47 -24.44
C GLU A 609 -46.46 73.35 -23.22
N LEU A 610 -45.98 72.71 -22.14
CA LEU A 610 -46.74 72.48 -20.91
C LEU A 610 -46.44 73.52 -19.81
N MET A 611 -45.25 74.14 -19.84
CA MET A 611 -44.84 75.16 -18.88
C MET A 611 -45.84 76.32 -18.70
N PRO A 612 -46.48 76.89 -19.75
CA PRO A 612 -47.48 77.94 -19.58
C PRO A 612 -48.68 77.49 -18.73
N THR A 613 -49.14 76.25 -18.93
CA THR A 613 -50.26 75.65 -18.19
C THR A 613 -49.85 75.34 -16.76
N ILE A 614 -48.63 74.85 -16.53
CA ILE A 614 -48.08 74.55 -15.20
C ILE A 614 -47.95 75.83 -14.36
N ARG A 615 -47.38 76.91 -14.92
CA ARG A 615 -47.29 78.21 -14.23
C ARG A 615 -48.65 78.78 -13.86
N ARG A 616 -49.70 78.47 -14.64
CA ARG A 616 -51.07 78.88 -14.36
C ARG A 616 -51.74 78.03 -13.26
N LEU A 617 -51.42 76.73 -13.18
CA LEU A 617 -51.89 75.85 -12.12
C LEU A 617 -51.20 76.14 -10.78
N LEU A 618 -49.90 76.44 -10.80
CA LEU A 618 -49.10 76.80 -9.62
C LEU A 618 -49.08 78.32 -9.33
N HIS A 619 -49.99 79.09 -9.93
CA HIS A 619 -50.02 80.54 -9.78
C HIS A 619 -50.38 80.94 -8.34
N ASN A 620 -49.57 81.82 -7.74
CA ASN A 620 -49.67 82.27 -6.35
C ASN A 620 -49.56 81.14 -5.30
N ILE A 621 -49.03 79.98 -5.68
CA ILE A 621 -48.76 78.87 -4.77
C ILE A 621 -47.32 78.97 -4.26
N VAL A 622 -47.14 78.89 -2.93
CA VAL A 622 -45.84 78.94 -2.22
C VAL A 622 -45.71 77.69 -1.37
N VAL A 623 -44.53 77.06 -1.37
CA VAL A 623 -44.24 75.93 -0.46
C VAL A 623 -43.66 76.46 0.85
N VAL A 624 -44.13 75.93 1.97
CA VAL A 624 -43.69 76.25 3.34
C VAL A 624 -43.47 74.97 4.14
N ASP A 625 -42.61 75.01 5.16
CA ASP A 625 -42.25 73.79 5.90
C ASP A 625 -43.36 73.30 6.86
N THR A 626 -44.12 74.21 7.48
CA THR A 626 -45.10 73.89 8.54
C THR A 626 -46.44 74.58 8.34
N LEU A 627 -47.49 74.01 8.96
CA LEU A 627 -48.84 74.59 8.94
C LEU A 627 -48.92 75.95 9.66
N ASP A 628 -48.12 76.15 10.72
CA ASP A 628 -48.03 77.45 11.40
C ASP A 628 -47.46 78.54 10.45
N ALA A 629 -46.42 78.20 9.68
CA ALA A 629 -45.86 79.09 8.66
C ALA A 629 -46.84 79.34 7.50
N ALA A 630 -47.67 78.34 7.15
CA ALA A 630 -48.75 78.51 6.19
C ALA A 630 -49.79 79.53 6.67
N GLU A 631 -50.19 79.47 7.95
CA GLU A 631 -51.16 80.41 8.51
C GLU A 631 -50.61 81.85 8.54
N ASP A 632 -49.35 82.04 8.95
CA ASP A 632 -48.70 83.35 8.98
C ASP A 632 -48.51 83.94 7.57
N LEU A 633 -48.17 83.11 6.57
CA LEU A 633 -48.06 83.54 5.18
C LEU A 633 -49.40 83.97 4.60
N VAL A 634 -50.47 83.18 4.78
CA VAL A 634 -51.82 83.51 4.28
C VAL A 634 -52.41 84.72 5.01
N ARG A 635 -52.13 84.89 6.31
CA ARG A 635 -52.59 86.06 7.09
C ARG A 635 -51.90 87.35 6.67
N SER A 636 -50.63 87.29 6.28
CA SER A 636 -49.88 88.45 5.76
C SER A 636 -50.15 88.74 4.28
N HIS A 637 -50.38 87.70 3.47
CA HIS A 637 -50.60 87.80 2.03
C HIS A 637 -51.86 87.01 1.60
N PRO A 638 -53.08 87.56 1.78
CA PRO A 638 -54.35 86.83 1.55
C PRO A 638 -54.62 86.40 0.10
N HIS A 639 -53.75 86.76 -0.84
CA HIS A 639 -53.81 86.43 -2.27
C HIS A 639 -52.92 85.23 -2.65
N LEU A 640 -52.14 84.70 -1.70
CA LEU A 640 -51.30 83.51 -1.87
C LEU A 640 -51.98 82.27 -1.27
N THR A 641 -51.62 81.11 -1.83
CA THR A 641 -51.94 79.79 -1.29
C THR A 641 -50.64 79.17 -0.79
N ALA A 642 -50.59 78.81 0.50
CA ALA A 642 -49.48 78.07 1.08
C ALA A 642 -49.71 76.56 0.91
N VAL A 643 -48.64 75.81 0.68
CA VAL A 643 -48.63 74.33 0.73
C VAL A 643 -47.58 73.87 1.74
N THR A 644 -47.96 73.07 2.72
CA THR A 644 -47.02 72.49 3.67
C THR A 644 -46.18 71.38 3.02
N ALA A 645 -45.00 71.09 3.56
CA ALA A 645 -44.20 69.92 3.15
C ALA A 645 -44.95 68.58 3.29
N GLU A 646 -45.96 68.51 4.17
CA GLU A 646 -46.84 67.34 4.35
C GLU A 646 -48.01 67.28 3.35
N GLY A 647 -48.21 68.32 2.52
CA GLY A 647 -49.20 68.37 1.45
C GLY A 647 -50.51 69.09 1.80
N ASP A 648 -50.57 69.85 2.90
CA ASP A 648 -51.76 70.64 3.25
C ASP A 648 -51.79 71.97 2.49
N LEU A 649 -52.89 72.23 1.79
CA LEU A 649 -53.17 73.50 1.13
C LEU A 649 -53.93 74.44 2.07
N LEU A 650 -53.43 75.67 2.24
CA LEU A 650 -54.10 76.74 2.99
C LEU A 650 -54.14 78.03 2.16
N ALA A 651 -55.33 78.60 1.98
CA ALA A 651 -55.58 79.89 1.37
C ALA A 651 -56.65 80.65 2.18
N ALA A 652 -56.76 81.97 1.98
CA ALA A 652 -57.63 82.83 2.80
C ALA A 652 -59.12 82.42 2.82
N HIS A 653 -59.57 81.65 1.83
CA HIS A 653 -60.97 81.20 1.67
C HIS A 653 -61.12 79.70 1.37
N PHE A 654 -60.03 78.92 1.40
CA PHE A 654 -60.03 77.49 1.05
C PHE A 654 -58.91 76.76 1.79
N ALA A 655 -59.21 75.60 2.37
CA ALA A 655 -58.22 74.74 3.01
C ALA A 655 -58.49 73.28 2.62
N HIS A 656 -57.44 72.53 2.32
CA HIS A 656 -57.51 71.12 1.93
C HIS A 656 -56.26 70.39 2.38
N GLY A 657 -56.39 69.48 3.35
CA GLY A 657 -55.27 68.80 4.00
C GLY A 657 -55.75 67.73 4.98
N GLY A 658 -54.81 66.99 5.58
CA GLY A 658 -55.09 65.89 6.50
C GLY A 658 -54.23 64.64 6.31
N SER A 659 -54.59 63.54 6.98
CA SER A 659 -53.81 62.30 6.99
C SER A 659 -53.66 61.68 5.60
N ALA A 660 -52.44 61.22 5.28
CA ALA A 660 -52.00 60.66 4.00
C ALA A 660 -53.08 59.89 3.20
N GLY A 661 -53.37 60.40 2.00
CA GLY A 661 -54.15 59.71 0.98
C GLY A 661 -53.38 58.58 0.30
N ALA A 662 -53.95 58.00 -0.75
CA ALA A 662 -53.19 57.13 -1.64
C ALA A 662 -52.16 57.97 -2.42
N PRO A 663 -50.92 57.49 -2.62
CA PRO A 663 -49.88 58.26 -3.31
C PRO A 663 -50.30 58.62 -4.73
N SER A 664 -49.97 59.85 -5.13
CA SER A 664 -50.21 60.37 -6.49
C SER A 664 -49.34 59.65 -7.52
N LEU A 665 -49.71 59.72 -8.81
CA LEU A 665 -48.87 59.17 -9.86
C LEU A 665 -47.51 59.89 -9.97
N LEU A 666 -47.42 61.13 -9.51
CA LEU A 666 -46.17 61.92 -9.46
C LEU A 666 -45.19 61.38 -8.40
N GLU A 667 -45.66 61.04 -7.20
CA GLU A 667 -44.85 60.41 -6.15
C GLU A 667 -44.36 59.00 -6.57
N VAL A 668 -45.21 58.23 -7.24
CA VAL A 668 -44.84 56.89 -7.74
C VAL A 668 -43.83 57.00 -8.88
N GLN A 669 -43.96 57.98 -9.78
CA GLN A 669 -42.98 58.22 -10.83
C GLN A 669 -41.61 58.64 -10.26
N ALA A 670 -41.58 59.57 -9.31
CA ALA A 670 -40.34 59.96 -8.62
C ALA A 670 -39.66 58.75 -7.95
N SER A 671 -40.45 57.87 -7.32
CA SER A 671 -39.95 56.62 -6.72
C SER A 671 -39.42 55.61 -7.76
N VAL A 672 -39.92 55.63 -9.00
CA VAL A 672 -39.40 54.82 -10.12
C VAL A 672 -38.08 55.41 -10.62
N ASP A 673 -38.00 56.72 -10.80
CA ASP A 673 -36.79 57.41 -11.27
C ASP A 673 -35.64 57.29 -10.25
N GLU A 674 -35.93 57.39 -8.95
CA GLU A 674 -34.98 57.10 -7.87
C GLU A 674 -34.46 55.65 -7.93
N ALA A 675 -35.37 54.68 -8.06
CA ALA A 675 -35.00 53.26 -8.15
C ALA A 675 -34.20 52.94 -9.43
N ALA A 676 -34.48 53.63 -10.55
CA ALA A 676 -33.72 53.52 -11.79
C ALA A 676 -32.30 54.11 -11.64
N ALA A 677 -32.15 55.21 -10.92
CA ALA A 677 -30.85 55.80 -10.60
C ALA A 677 -30.01 54.89 -9.67
N GLU A 678 -30.59 54.36 -8.59
CA GLU A 678 -29.88 53.39 -7.73
C GLU A 678 -29.49 52.12 -8.51
N LEU A 679 -30.37 51.64 -9.40
CA LEU A 679 -30.08 50.49 -10.27
C LEU A 679 -28.89 50.75 -11.20
N ALA A 680 -28.77 51.95 -11.77
CA ALA A 680 -27.65 52.34 -12.63
C ALA A 680 -26.32 52.35 -11.84
N GLU A 681 -26.30 52.95 -10.66
CA GLU A 681 -25.13 52.97 -9.76
C GLU A 681 -24.72 51.53 -9.34
N LEU A 682 -25.69 50.73 -8.88
CA LEU A 682 -25.47 49.33 -8.50
C LEU A 682 -25.00 48.47 -9.69
N SER A 683 -25.40 48.80 -10.92
CA SER A 683 -24.93 48.09 -12.12
C SER A 683 -23.46 48.38 -12.43
N VAL A 684 -23.03 49.64 -12.33
CA VAL A 684 -21.60 50.02 -12.44
C VAL A 684 -20.80 49.35 -11.33
N ARG A 685 -21.30 49.40 -10.09
CA ARG A 685 -20.62 48.80 -8.94
C ARG A 685 -20.51 47.27 -9.03
N CYS A 686 -21.51 46.59 -9.60
CA CYS A 686 -21.42 45.17 -9.92
C CYS A 686 -20.30 44.87 -10.92
N ALA A 687 -20.11 45.69 -11.95
CA ALA A 687 -19.05 45.50 -12.95
C ALA A 687 -17.65 45.66 -12.34
N GLU A 688 -17.42 46.73 -11.58
CA GLU A 688 -16.15 46.95 -10.85
C GLU A 688 -15.79 45.78 -9.92
N LEU A 689 -16.78 45.28 -9.16
CA LEU A 689 -16.57 44.16 -8.23
C LEU A 689 -16.35 42.83 -8.96
N ALA A 690 -16.92 42.63 -10.15
CA ALA A 690 -16.65 41.46 -10.98
C ALA A 690 -15.23 41.48 -11.57
N GLU A 691 -14.71 42.65 -12.00
CA GLU A 691 -13.30 42.79 -12.39
C GLU A 691 -12.35 42.53 -11.22
N ALA A 692 -12.71 42.98 -10.00
CA ALA A 692 -11.97 42.69 -8.79
C ALA A 692 -11.98 41.18 -8.43
N GLU A 693 -13.11 40.48 -8.61
CA GLU A 693 -13.16 39.02 -8.43
C GLU A 693 -12.29 38.28 -9.46
N ASN A 694 -12.31 38.70 -10.72
CA ASN A 694 -11.46 38.12 -11.77
C ASN A 694 -9.97 38.31 -11.43
N THR A 695 -9.57 39.52 -11.05
CA THR A 695 -8.18 39.82 -10.64
C THR A 695 -7.76 39.01 -9.39
N ALA A 696 -8.66 38.83 -8.42
CA ALA A 696 -8.40 38.00 -7.25
C ALA A 696 -8.30 36.50 -7.62
N THR A 697 -9.10 36.05 -8.58
CA THR A 697 -9.07 34.68 -9.12
C THR A 697 -7.74 34.39 -9.83
N GLU A 698 -7.29 35.30 -10.69
CA GLU A 698 -6.00 35.21 -11.39
C GLU A 698 -4.83 35.12 -10.40
N ARG A 699 -4.74 36.05 -9.43
CA ARG A 699 -3.73 36.02 -8.36
C ARG A 699 -3.74 34.72 -7.56
N ARG A 700 -4.93 34.18 -7.27
CA ARG A 700 -5.09 32.88 -6.60
C ARG A 700 -4.58 31.73 -7.48
N THR A 701 -4.81 31.76 -8.79
CA THR A 701 -4.29 30.73 -9.71
C THR A 701 -2.77 30.79 -9.86
N GLU A 702 -2.18 31.99 -9.96
CA GLU A 702 -0.71 32.18 -9.99
C GLU A 702 -0.05 31.69 -8.69
N ALA A 703 -0.60 32.08 -7.53
CA ALA A 703 -0.09 31.63 -6.24
C ALA A 703 -0.23 30.10 -6.06
N ALA A 704 -1.33 29.51 -6.51
CA ALA A 704 -1.53 28.07 -6.46
C ALA A 704 -0.52 27.30 -7.33
N ALA A 705 -0.28 27.77 -8.56
CA ALA A 705 0.71 27.19 -9.46
C ALA A 705 2.13 27.27 -8.89
N LEU A 706 2.51 28.40 -8.28
CA LEU A 706 3.81 28.56 -7.62
C LEU A 706 3.98 27.63 -6.40
N VAL A 707 2.92 27.43 -5.61
CA VAL A 707 2.94 26.46 -4.48
C VAL A 707 3.09 25.03 -4.98
N GLU A 708 2.42 24.68 -6.09
CA GLU A 708 2.53 23.35 -6.70
C GLU A 708 3.94 23.11 -7.26
N GLU A 709 4.47 24.04 -8.06
CA GLU A 709 5.83 23.96 -8.62
C GLU A 709 6.91 23.81 -7.53
N LEU A 710 6.90 24.68 -6.52
CA LEU A 710 7.85 24.60 -5.42
C LEU A 710 7.65 23.33 -4.57
N GLY A 711 6.41 22.85 -4.44
CA GLY A 711 6.09 21.59 -3.79
C GLY A 711 6.63 20.37 -4.55
N GLU A 712 6.60 20.38 -5.88
CA GLU A 712 7.21 19.33 -6.71
C GLU A 712 8.73 19.34 -6.67
N ARG A 713 9.35 20.53 -6.80
CA ARG A 713 10.81 20.72 -6.64
C ARG A 713 11.27 20.20 -5.28
N ARG A 714 10.54 20.48 -4.20
CA ARG A 714 10.89 20.01 -2.85
C ARG A 714 10.78 18.50 -2.72
N ARG A 715 9.72 17.88 -3.24
CA ARG A 715 9.60 16.42 -3.30
C ARG A 715 10.70 15.78 -4.15
N ALA A 716 11.27 16.49 -5.14
CA ALA A 716 12.43 16.01 -5.90
C ALA A 716 13.70 16.04 -5.02
N ALA A 717 14.00 17.17 -4.38
CA ALA A 717 15.12 17.32 -3.44
C ALA A 717 15.06 16.30 -2.28
N ASP A 718 13.89 16.11 -1.65
CA ASP A 718 13.67 15.10 -0.61
C ASP A 718 14.03 13.66 -1.08
N ARG A 719 13.72 13.33 -2.34
CA ARG A 719 14.03 12.01 -2.93
C ARG A 719 15.52 11.86 -3.24
N GLU A 720 16.15 12.92 -3.72
CA GLU A 720 17.59 12.98 -3.98
C GLU A 720 18.38 12.84 -2.67
N LYS A 721 18.10 13.69 -1.68
CA LYS A 721 18.63 13.61 -0.31
C LYS A 721 18.42 12.24 0.32
N SER A 722 17.24 11.62 0.20
CA SER A 722 17.00 10.27 0.71
C SER A 722 17.85 9.20 -0.01
N THR A 723 18.12 9.37 -1.30
CA THR A 723 18.97 8.46 -2.09
C THR A 723 20.43 8.60 -1.68
N VAL A 724 20.94 9.83 -1.56
CA VAL A 724 22.30 10.11 -1.12
C VAL A 724 22.52 9.66 0.34
N ALA A 725 21.54 9.88 1.23
CA ALA A 725 21.60 9.38 2.61
C ALA A 725 21.67 7.83 2.70
N GLN A 726 20.99 7.10 1.81
CA GLN A 726 21.13 5.64 1.72
C GLN A 726 22.51 5.23 1.22
N GLN A 727 23.08 5.95 0.27
CA GLN A 727 24.44 5.71 -0.23
C GLN A 727 25.50 6.00 0.86
N LEU A 728 25.38 7.09 1.61
CA LEU A 728 26.20 7.39 2.79
C LEU A 728 26.09 6.28 3.85
N GLY A 729 24.88 5.80 4.14
CA GLY A 729 24.65 4.70 5.07
C GLY A 729 25.35 3.40 4.62
N ARG A 730 25.33 3.12 3.31
CA ARG A 730 26.05 1.98 2.70
C ARG A 730 27.57 2.15 2.83
N LEU A 731 28.13 3.27 2.38
CA LEU A 731 29.57 3.55 2.43
C LEU A 731 30.11 3.55 3.86
N ALA A 732 29.41 4.17 4.81
CA ALA A 732 29.77 4.13 6.22
C ALA A 732 29.66 2.73 6.86
N GLY A 733 28.86 1.83 6.27
CA GLY A 733 28.81 0.42 6.63
C GLY A 733 29.98 -0.37 6.04
N GLU A 734 30.27 -0.16 4.76
CA GLU A 734 31.39 -0.78 4.04
C GLU A 734 32.75 -0.38 4.63
N ALA A 735 32.98 0.91 4.91
CA ALA A 735 34.18 1.41 5.57
C ALA A 735 34.41 0.76 6.95
N ARG A 736 33.36 0.70 7.79
CA ARG A 736 33.43 0.05 9.12
C ARG A 736 33.65 -1.47 9.01
N ALA A 737 33.00 -2.14 8.06
CA ALA A 737 33.16 -3.57 7.86
C ALA A 737 34.59 -3.92 7.41
N ALA A 738 35.14 -3.16 6.45
CA ALA A 738 36.49 -3.32 5.93
C ALA A 738 37.57 -2.94 6.97
N ALA A 739 37.37 -1.87 7.75
CA ALA A 739 38.27 -1.51 8.85
C ALA A 739 38.33 -2.60 9.92
N GLY A 740 37.16 -3.11 10.36
CA GLY A 740 37.11 -4.21 11.32
C GLY A 740 37.64 -5.54 10.75
N GLU A 741 37.58 -5.76 9.44
CA GLU A 741 38.25 -6.88 8.76
C GLU A 741 39.77 -6.73 8.80
N ALA A 742 40.30 -5.54 8.49
CA ALA A 742 41.72 -5.24 8.58
C ALA A 742 42.26 -5.42 10.02
N GLU A 743 41.53 -4.96 11.05
CA GLU A 743 41.88 -5.18 12.45
C GLU A 743 41.92 -6.66 12.84
N ARG A 744 40.92 -7.45 12.42
CA ARG A 744 40.90 -8.90 12.68
C ARG A 744 42.06 -9.63 11.99
N SER A 745 42.36 -9.28 10.75
CA SER A 745 43.49 -9.85 9.99
C SER A 745 44.83 -9.43 10.61
N ALA A 746 44.99 -8.19 11.07
CA ALA A 746 46.17 -7.74 11.80
C ALA A 746 46.37 -8.49 13.13
N ALA A 747 45.30 -8.68 13.91
CA ALA A 747 45.35 -9.44 15.16
C ALA A 747 45.58 -10.95 14.94
N ALA A 748 45.13 -11.49 13.80
CA ALA A 748 45.48 -12.86 13.39
C ALA A 748 46.95 -12.97 12.97
N ALA A 749 47.45 -12.03 12.17
CA ALA A 749 48.85 -11.98 11.76
C ALA A 749 49.80 -11.88 12.96
N ALA A 750 49.51 -11.03 13.95
CA ALA A 750 50.30 -10.91 15.17
C ALA A 750 50.42 -12.27 15.92
N ARG A 751 49.31 -12.99 16.11
CA ARG A 751 49.34 -14.32 16.73
C ARG A 751 50.08 -15.38 15.90
N ALA A 752 50.06 -15.24 14.58
CA ALA A 752 50.85 -16.10 13.69
C ALA A 752 52.36 -15.75 13.77
N GLN A 753 52.69 -14.47 13.99
CA GLN A 753 54.05 -13.99 14.30
C GLN A 753 54.59 -14.63 15.59
N ASP A 754 53.82 -14.57 16.68
CA ASP A 754 54.18 -15.20 17.97
C ASP A 754 54.42 -16.72 17.80
N ALA A 755 53.57 -17.39 17.00
CA ALA A 755 53.69 -18.81 16.71
C ALA A 755 54.89 -19.15 15.81
N LEU A 756 55.27 -18.24 14.90
CA LEU A 756 56.49 -18.36 14.09
C LEU A 756 57.74 -18.25 14.97
N GLU A 757 57.83 -17.24 15.84
CA GLU A 757 58.98 -17.04 16.74
C GLU A 757 59.20 -18.28 17.63
N GLY A 758 58.14 -18.81 18.23
CA GLY A 758 58.21 -20.05 19.02
C GLY A 758 58.62 -21.28 18.19
N ALA A 759 58.13 -21.41 16.96
CA ALA A 759 58.50 -22.53 16.08
C ALA A 759 59.93 -22.43 15.54
N VAL A 760 60.46 -21.22 15.36
CA VAL A 760 61.86 -20.97 15.00
C VAL A 760 62.79 -21.29 16.16
N GLN A 761 62.49 -20.80 17.38
CA GLN A 761 63.27 -21.16 18.58
C GLN A 761 63.29 -22.68 18.81
N GLU A 762 62.14 -23.36 18.72
CA GLU A 762 62.09 -24.83 18.85
C GLU A 762 62.92 -25.53 17.76
N ALA A 763 62.91 -25.01 16.52
CA ALA A 763 63.72 -25.55 15.43
C ALA A 763 65.23 -25.31 15.62
N GLU A 764 65.63 -24.20 16.22
CA GLU A 764 67.02 -23.86 16.55
C GLU A 764 67.54 -24.73 17.70
N GLU A 765 66.81 -24.82 18.82
CA GLU A 765 67.17 -25.70 19.95
C GLU A 765 67.29 -27.18 19.52
N LEU A 766 66.36 -27.66 18.69
CA LEU A 766 66.42 -29.04 18.18
C LEU A 766 67.56 -29.25 17.18
N ALA A 767 67.92 -28.22 16.39
CA ALA A 767 69.03 -28.30 15.45
C ALA A 767 70.39 -28.27 16.16
N GLU A 768 70.54 -27.47 17.22
CA GLU A 768 71.73 -27.46 18.07
C GLU A 768 71.90 -28.80 18.79
N ARG A 769 70.81 -29.36 19.35
CA ARG A 769 70.80 -30.71 19.93
C ARG A 769 71.07 -31.83 18.92
N LEU A 770 70.72 -31.64 17.65
CA LEU A 770 71.08 -32.56 16.57
C LEU A 770 72.57 -32.49 16.27
N ALA A 771 73.14 -31.28 16.12
CA ALA A 771 74.57 -31.10 15.87
C ALA A 771 75.44 -31.72 16.98
N VAL A 772 75.08 -31.49 18.25
CA VAL A 772 75.75 -32.09 19.43
C VAL A 772 75.57 -33.62 19.50
N ALA A 773 74.56 -34.19 18.83
CA ALA A 773 74.39 -35.64 18.73
C ALA A 773 75.07 -36.26 17.49
N GLU A 774 75.45 -35.44 16.51
CA GLU A 774 76.20 -35.84 15.31
C GLU A 774 77.72 -35.90 15.59
N GLU A 775 78.25 -35.01 16.44
CA GLU A 775 79.60 -35.09 17.05
C GLU A 775 79.81 -36.31 17.98
#